data_AF-A0AAV3WK30-F1
#
_entry.id   AF-A0AAV3WK30-F1
#
_cell.length_a   1.000
_cell.length_b   1.000
_cell.length_c   1.000
_cell.angle_alpha   90.00
_cell.angle_beta   90.00
_cell.angle_gamma   90.00
#
_symmetry.space_group_name_H-M   'P 1'
#
loop_
_entity.id
_entity.type
_entity.pdbx_description
1 polymer ?
#
loop_
_entity_poly.entity_id
_entity_poly.type
_entity_poly.pdbx_seq_one_letter_code
_entity_poly.pdbx_strand_id
1 'polypeptide(L)'
;MKANLFDAAYYRAVNPDLVAAGLKTDRQLFAHFKNFGINQGRAFSPFVNLKYYRESNPDLIAAGLKTNFQLYEHLQKTGLAEGRRFSPWVDLDFYLAANPDLERAFKGDRIQAFEHLQQFGLAEGRHFSPWVDVDFYLAANPDLNARLKGDRAKAFEHLQRFGLGEGRRFSPVVDLDFYLGDNPDLLQAFGSDRQRSFEHLQTIGIDEGRRFSLTFEPTYYRQVNPDLAAANLNNRQLLQHFQLYGLDEGRSASEFFDLPFYRKINPDLVAAGLNNRELFQHFVLTRQTEPQRWPFDGFSAVAYLDVNPDVKQAVERGSVSSAFEHYFNSGAAEGRPIRIIPNPEPDGIIGGRKMSGRGYDWFGTSVAMLGNNILVGSPGNDTRSYQYYKEQFQNFYSPDFDLSGFDAGAAYLFNGTTGTLLQTFQNPDPTRGYFGSKVATAGNNVLIGGAEAVYLFDSVTGNHLQTFLSPTRVEYDRFGSSMTAAGNSVLIGAPSKNTSAYSAGAAYLFDSVTGNLLQTFNNPTPAPEDYFGSSVAAVGNNVLIAAPGDDAGANDAGVAYLFDGVTGNLLQTFNNPTAAENDRFGTAVAMVGNKVLMAAPGDDAGANDAGVAYLFDGVTGNLLQTFNNPTAAEGDYFGSSVAAAGNKVLIAAPGDDTAGFHAGAAYLFDATTGALLQTLTLQNPTGYNFGSSLALIGNHAAIGASYETVGGFYGAGAVYLF
;
A
#
# COMPACT_ATOMS: atom_id res chain seq x y z
N MET A 1 -34.88 -38.88 13.75
CA MET A 1 -35.93 -38.55 12.77
C MET A 1 -35.34 -38.78 11.38
N LYS A 2 -36.11 -39.13 10.34
CA LYS A 2 -35.59 -39.22 8.96
C LYS A 2 -36.03 -37.98 8.20
N ALA A 3 -35.10 -37.28 7.56
CA ALA A 3 -35.44 -36.12 6.74
C ALA A 3 -36.14 -36.54 5.44
N ASN A 4 -37.12 -35.75 4.98
CA ASN A 4 -37.71 -35.96 3.65
C ASN A 4 -36.89 -35.25 2.57
N LEU A 5 -35.99 -35.97 1.91
CA LEU A 5 -35.15 -35.41 0.85
C LEU A 5 -35.86 -35.25 -0.50
N PHE A 6 -37.01 -35.90 -0.70
CA PHE A 6 -37.70 -35.96 -2.00
C PHE A 6 -38.71 -34.82 -2.17
N ASP A 7 -38.55 -34.05 -3.25
CA ASP A 7 -39.50 -33.02 -3.66
C ASP A 7 -40.26 -33.49 -4.91
N ALA A 8 -41.54 -33.82 -4.73
CA ALA A 8 -42.39 -34.30 -5.80
C ALA A 8 -42.68 -33.23 -6.87
N ALA A 9 -42.78 -31.96 -6.48
CA ALA A 9 -43.04 -30.86 -7.40
C ALA A 9 -41.82 -30.60 -8.28
N TYR A 10 -40.63 -30.55 -7.68
CA TYR A 10 -39.37 -30.43 -8.41
C TYR A 10 -39.11 -31.64 -9.30
N TYR A 11 -39.27 -32.86 -8.77
CA TYR A 11 -39.06 -34.10 -9.55
C TYR A 11 -39.95 -34.14 -10.79
N ARG A 12 -41.22 -33.70 -10.66
CA ARG A 12 -42.15 -33.56 -11.78
C ARG A 12 -41.67 -32.52 -12.80
N ALA A 13 -41.20 -31.36 -12.34
CA ALA A 13 -40.80 -30.26 -13.20
C ALA A 13 -39.56 -30.58 -14.05
N VAL A 14 -38.55 -31.24 -13.46
CA VAL A 14 -37.28 -31.55 -14.14
C VAL A 14 -37.30 -32.88 -14.91
N ASN A 15 -38.35 -33.68 -14.77
CA ASN A 15 -38.56 -34.94 -15.50
C ASN A 15 -39.92 -34.94 -16.23
N PRO A 16 -40.11 -34.10 -17.26
CA PRO A 16 -41.40 -33.95 -17.94
C PRO A 16 -41.87 -35.23 -18.65
N ASP A 17 -40.94 -36.15 -18.95
CA ASP A 17 -41.23 -37.47 -19.51
C ASP A 17 -42.10 -38.33 -18.59
N LEU A 18 -42.03 -38.15 -17.27
CA LEU A 18 -42.83 -38.92 -16.31
C LEU A 18 -44.30 -38.51 -16.32
N VAL A 19 -44.57 -37.22 -16.57
CA VAL A 19 -45.93 -36.71 -16.75
C VAL A 19 -46.52 -37.27 -18.04
N ALA A 20 -45.74 -37.30 -19.12
CA ALA A 20 -46.13 -37.92 -20.39
C ALA A 20 -46.40 -39.43 -20.24
N ALA A 21 -45.67 -40.10 -19.35
CA ALA A 21 -45.88 -41.51 -18.97
C ALA A 21 -47.07 -41.74 -18.01
N GLY A 22 -47.83 -40.70 -17.67
CA GLY A 22 -49.07 -40.81 -16.89
C GLY A 22 -48.91 -40.81 -15.37
N LEU A 23 -47.72 -40.50 -14.84
CA LEU A 23 -47.49 -40.39 -13.40
C LEU A 23 -47.98 -39.01 -12.91
N LYS A 24 -49.16 -38.97 -12.27
CA LYS A 24 -49.84 -37.72 -11.90
C LYS A 24 -49.73 -37.37 -10.42
N THR A 25 -49.65 -38.38 -9.55
CA THR A 25 -49.66 -38.18 -8.08
C THR A 25 -48.25 -38.21 -7.49
N ASP A 26 -48.05 -37.50 -6.38
CA ASP A 26 -46.76 -37.49 -5.65
C ASP A 26 -46.35 -38.90 -5.20
N ARG A 27 -47.32 -39.75 -4.85
CA ARG A 27 -47.08 -41.16 -4.51
C ARG A 27 -46.54 -41.96 -5.70
N GLN A 28 -47.07 -41.74 -6.91
CA GLN A 28 -46.58 -42.40 -8.13
C GLN A 28 -45.16 -41.93 -8.48
N LEU A 29 -44.91 -40.62 -8.36
CA LEU A 29 -43.59 -40.03 -8.59
C LEU A 29 -42.54 -40.53 -7.60
N PHE A 30 -42.88 -40.60 -6.32
CA PHE A 30 -41.99 -41.15 -5.28
C PHE A 30 -41.70 -42.64 -5.52
N ALA A 31 -42.71 -43.42 -5.90
CA ALA A 31 -42.52 -44.83 -6.23
C ALA A 31 -41.58 -45.01 -7.43
N HIS A 32 -41.74 -44.20 -8.48
CA HIS A 32 -40.83 -44.19 -9.63
C HIS A 32 -39.40 -43.79 -9.25
N PHE A 33 -39.26 -42.71 -8.46
CA PHE A 33 -37.96 -42.26 -7.96
C PHE A 33 -37.24 -43.38 -7.21
N LYS A 34 -37.91 -44.01 -6.24
CA LYS A 34 -37.33 -45.06 -5.40
C LYS A 34 -36.90 -46.30 -6.21
N ASN A 35 -37.74 -46.72 -7.17
CA ASN A 35 -37.51 -47.96 -7.91
C ASN A 35 -36.57 -47.78 -9.11
N PHE A 36 -36.53 -46.59 -9.71
CA PHE A 36 -35.79 -46.34 -10.95
C PHE A 36 -34.98 -45.04 -10.88
N GLY A 37 -35.66 -43.92 -10.62
CA GLY A 37 -35.10 -42.59 -10.82
C GLY A 37 -33.81 -42.33 -10.04
N ILE A 38 -33.72 -42.80 -8.80
CA ILE A 38 -32.55 -42.60 -7.95
C ILE A 38 -31.29 -43.24 -8.53
N ASN A 39 -31.39 -44.47 -9.04
CA ASN A 39 -30.25 -45.19 -9.62
C ASN A 39 -29.98 -44.75 -11.07
N GLN A 40 -30.98 -44.16 -11.75
CA GLN A 40 -30.78 -43.43 -13.01
C GLN A 40 -30.09 -42.07 -12.82
N GLY A 41 -29.92 -41.61 -11.58
CA GLY A 41 -29.31 -40.31 -11.29
C GLY A 41 -30.22 -39.11 -11.59
N ARG A 42 -31.54 -39.31 -11.69
CA ARG A 42 -32.50 -38.22 -11.94
C ARG A 42 -32.53 -37.25 -10.76
N ALA A 43 -32.46 -35.95 -11.04
CA ALA A 43 -32.57 -34.90 -10.03
C ALA A 43 -33.96 -34.95 -9.36
N PHE A 44 -33.99 -34.94 -8.03
CA PHE A 44 -35.19 -35.19 -7.21
C PHE A 44 -35.42 -34.17 -6.09
N SER A 45 -34.49 -33.24 -5.94
CA SER A 45 -34.55 -32.13 -5.01
C SER A 45 -33.72 -30.99 -5.59
N PRO A 46 -34.14 -29.73 -5.43
CA PRO A 46 -33.31 -28.59 -5.79
C PRO A 46 -32.11 -28.44 -4.85
N PHE A 47 -32.12 -29.07 -3.68
CA PHE A 47 -31.08 -28.89 -2.66
C PHE A 47 -30.10 -30.05 -2.56
N VAL A 48 -30.44 -31.25 -3.06
CA VAL A 48 -29.63 -32.46 -2.85
C VAL A 48 -28.97 -32.93 -4.13
N ASN A 49 -27.65 -33.15 -4.09
CA ASN A 49 -26.89 -33.73 -5.18
C ASN A 49 -26.09 -34.95 -4.69
N LEU A 50 -26.55 -36.16 -5.03
CA LEU A 50 -25.91 -37.41 -4.60
C LEU A 50 -24.55 -37.67 -5.25
N LYS A 51 -24.27 -37.06 -6.40
CA LYS A 51 -22.94 -37.11 -7.02
C LYS A 51 -21.96 -36.30 -6.17
N TYR A 52 -22.31 -35.05 -5.87
CA TYR A 52 -21.53 -34.18 -4.98
C TYR A 52 -21.38 -34.77 -3.58
N TYR A 53 -22.43 -35.37 -3.03
CA TYR A 53 -22.41 -36.05 -1.74
C TYR A 53 -21.37 -37.17 -1.70
N ARG A 54 -21.26 -37.95 -2.77
CA ARG A 54 -20.25 -39.01 -2.89
C ARG A 54 -18.84 -38.42 -3.01
N GLU A 55 -18.66 -37.42 -3.86
CA GLU A 55 -17.34 -36.83 -4.17
C GLU A 55 -16.77 -36.05 -2.99
N SER A 56 -17.62 -35.38 -2.23
CA SER A 56 -17.22 -34.56 -1.07
C SER A 56 -16.98 -35.37 0.21
N ASN A 57 -17.35 -36.65 0.22
CA ASN A 57 -17.26 -37.55 1.38
C ASN A 57 -16.69 -38.92 0.94
N PRO A 58 -15.40 -38.99 0.57
CA PRO A 58 -14.78 -40.20 0.01
C PRO A 58 -14.79 -41.40 0.97
N ASP A 59 -14.91 -41.16 2.28
CA ASP A 59 -15.04 -42.19 3.31
C ASP A 59 -16.33 -43.03 3.15
N LEU A 60 -17.39 -42.48 2.57
CA LEU A 60 -18.63 -43.23 2.32
C LEU A 60 -18.44 -44.36 1.30
N ILE A 61 -17.56 -44.14 0.30
CA ILE A 61 -17.21 -45.17 -0.68
C ILE A 61 -16.39 -46.27 0.01
N ALA A 62 -15.44 -45.89 0.86
CA ALA A 62 -14.64 -46.82 1.65
C ALA A 62 -15.52 -47.65 2.61
N ALA A 63 -16.60 -47.06 3.14
CA ALA A 63 -17.62 -47.72 3.94
C ALA A 63 -18.59 -48.61 3.11
N GLY A 64 -18.40 -48.71 1.80
CA GLY A 64 -19.15 -49.62 0.92
C GLY A 64 -20.46 -49.07 0.35
N LEU A 65 -20.74 -47.77 0.48
CA LEU A 65 -21.92 -47.13 -0.12
C LEU A 65 -21.66 -46.86 -1.60
N LYS A 66 -22.03 -47.80 -2.46
CA LYS A 66 -21.73 -47.77 -3.91
C LYS A 66 -22.90 -47.24 -4.76
N THR A 67 -24.14 -47.41 -4.32
CA THR A 67 -25.32 -47.02 -5.10
C THR A 67 -25.90 -45.68 -4.67
N ASN A 68 -26.58 -44.98 -5.59
CA ASN A 68 -27.30 -43.74 -5.25
C ASN A 68 -28.37 -43.99 -4.18
N PHE A 69 -29.04 -45.15 -4.21
CA PHE A 69 -30.01 -45.52 -3.17
C PHE A 69 -29.37 -45.63 -1.77
N GLN A 70 -28.20 -46.26 -1.66
CA GLN A 70 -27.48 -46.35 -0.38
C GLN A 70 -27.08 -44.97 0.14
N LEU A 71 -26.58 -44.09 -0.74
CA LEU A 71 -26.20 -42.73 -0.37
C LEU A 71 -27.40 -41.87 0.07
N TYR A 72 -28.53 -41.99 -0.62
CA TYR A 72 -29.79 -41.34 -0.21
C TYR A 72 -30.27 -41.83 1.16
N GLU A 73 -30.27 -43.15 1.37
CA GLU A 73 -30.67 -43.74 2.65
C GLU A 73 -29.75 -43.32 3.79
N HIS A 74 -28.45 -43.17 3.53
CA HIS A 74 -27.49 -42.64 4.49
C HIS A 74 -27.73 -41.17 4.78
N LEU A 75 -27.82 -40.33 3.74
CA LEU A 75 -28.01 -38.88 3.89
C LEU A 75 -29.25 -38.54 4.72
N GLN A 76 -30.39 -39.17 4.44
CA GLN A 76 -31.65 -38.89 5.14
C GLN A 76 -31.66 -39.36 6.61
N LYS A 77 -30.85 -40.37 6.97
CA LYS A 77 -30.84 -40.99 8.30
C LYS A 77 -29.79 -40.39 9.22
N THR A 78 -28.60 -40.17 8.69
CA THR A 78 -27.43 -39.78 9.49
C THR A 78 -26.62 -38.67 8.83
N GLY A 79 -26.48 -38.68 7.50
CA GLY A 79 -25.60 -37.74 6.81
C GLY A 79 -25.92 -36.26 7.05
N LEU A 80 -27.22 -35.89 7.11
CA LEU A 80 -27.59 -34.52 7.46
C LEU A 80 -27.22 -34.18 8.91
N ALA A 81 -27.52 -35.06 9.86
CA ALA A 81 -27.21 -34.84 11.28
C ALA A 81 -25.68 -34.73 11.53
N GLU A 82 -24.90 -35.51 10.78
CA GLU A 82 -23.43 -35.49 10.78
C GLU A 82 -22.82 -34.21 10.17
N GLY A 83 -23.61 -33.35 9.51
CA GLY A 83 -23.09 -32.15 8.83
C GLY A 83 -22.32 -32.47 7.55
N ARG A 84 -22.60 -33.61 6.91
CA ARG A 84 -21.90 -34.01 5.69
C ARG A 84 -22.27 -33.10 4.52
N ARG A 85 -21.29 -32.75 3.68
CA ARG A 85 -21.50 -31.92 2.48
C ARG A 85 -22.27 -32.68 1.41
N PHE A 86 -23.52 -32.31 1.14
CA PHE A 86 -24.42 -33.03 0.22
C PHE A 86 -24.88 -32.20 -0.99
N SER A 87 -24.49 -30.93 -1.03
CA SER A 87 -24.90 -29.98 -2.05
C SER A 87 -23.78 -29.01 -2.32
N PRO A 88 -23.52 -28.66 -3.60
CA PRO A 88 -22.68 -27.50 -3.91
C PRO A 88 -23.40 -26.19 -3.57
N TRP A 89 -24.70 -26.21 -3.29
CA TRP A 89 -25.49 -24.99 -3.10
C TRP A 89 -25.84 -24.70 -1.66
N VAL A 90 -25.86 -25.72 -0.79
CA VAL A 90 -26.40 -25.63 0.57
C VAL A 90 -25.35 -26.00 1.60
N ASP A 91 -25.22 -25.17 2.62
CA ASP A 91 -24.45 -25.40 3.83
C ASP A 91 -25.38 -25.16 5.03
N LEU A 92 -25.80 -26.24 5.70
CA LEU A 92 -26.76 -26.15 6.80
C LEU A 92 -26.17 -25.55 8.07
N ASP A 93 -24.86 -25.64 8.26
CA ASP A 93 -24.19 -25.00 9.40
C ASP A 93 -24.11 -23.50 9.19
N PHE A 94 -23.76 -23.09 7.98
CA PHE A 94 -23.89 -21.69 7.58
C PHE A 94 -25.34 -21.21 7.66
N TYR A 95 -26.31 -22.02 7.22
CA TYR A 95 -27.72 -21.65 7.27
C TYR A 95 -28.20 -21.35 8.68
N LEU A 96 -27.82 -22.18 9.66
CA LEU A 96 -28.12 -21.94 11.05
C LEU A 96 -27.38 -20.70 11.59
N ALA A 97 -26.08 -20.58 11.31
CA ALA A 97 -25.26 -19.47 11.79
C ALA A 97 -25.71 -18.10 11.22
N ALA A 98 -26.09 -18.05 9.95
CA ALA A 98 -26.57 -16.84 9.28
C ALA A 98 -27.99 -16.44 9.71
N ASN A 99 -28.74 -17.33 10.35
CA ASN A 99 -30.12 -17.11 10.77
C ASN A 99 -30.28 -17.41 12.27
N PRO A 100 -29.87 -16.49 13.17
CA PRO A 100 -29.81 -16.73 14.60
C PRO A 100 -31.15 -17.08 15.26
N ASP A 101 -32.27 -16.74 14.65
CA ASP A 101 -33.61 -17.19 15.08
C ASP A 101 -33.81 -18.69 14.85
N LEU A 102 -33.36 -19.22 13.71
CA LEU A 102 -33.40 -20.65 13.41
C LEU A 102 -32.43 -21.43 14.30
N GLU A 103 -31.23 -20.90 14.55
CA GLU A 103 -30.28 -21.55 15.45
C GLU A 103 -30.84 -21.63 16.89
N ARG A 104 -31.52 -20.58 17.37
CA ARG A 104 -32.22 -20.64 18.67
C ARG A 104 -33.37 -21.64 18.69
N ALA A 105 -34.12 -21.74 17.59
CA ALA A 105 -35.27 -22.63 17.49
C ALA A 105 -34.86 -24.11 17.39
N PHE A 106 -33.89 -24.40 16.52
CA PHE A 106 -33.50 -25.77 16.15
C PHE A 106 -32.30 -26.29 16.96
N LYS A 107 -31.54 -25.41 17.62
CA LYS A 107 -30.41 -25.74 18.49
C LYS A 107 -29.37 -26.64 17.79
N GLY A 108 -28.95 -26.26 16.60
CA GLY A 108 -28.03 -27.05 15.79
C GLY A 108 -28.64 -28.26 15.06
N ASP A 109 -29.97 -28.49 15.13
CA ASP A 109 -30.61 -29.62 14.43
C ASP A 109 -30.68 -29.38 12.91
N ARG A 110 -29.71 -29.97 12.20
CA ARG A 110 -29.58 -29.90 10.75
C ARG A 110 -30.75 -30.53 9.98
N ILE A 111 -31.48 -31.49 10.56
CA ILE A 111 -32.66 -32.07 9.90
C ILE A 111 -33.78 -31.04 9.87
N GLN A 112 -34.05 -30.38 11.01
CA GLN A 112 -35.02 -29.29 11.07
C GLN A 112 -34.61 -28.11 10.19
N ALA A 113 -33.32 -27.77 10.18
CA ALA A 113 -32.79 -26.73 9.30
C ALA A 113 -33.04 -27.04 7.82
N PHE A 114 -32.80 -28.28 7.38
CA PHE A 114 -33.06 -28.71 6.00
C PHE A 114 -34.55 -28.66 5.66
N GLU A 115 -35.42 -29.16 6.55
CA GLU A 115 -36.88 -29.13 6.35
C GLU A 115 -37.41 -27.69 6.26
N HIS A 116 -36.90 -26.80 7.11
CA HIS A 116 -37.23 -25.38 7.07
C HIS A 116 -36.77 -24.73 5.77
N LEU A 117 -35.53 -24.99 5.33
CA LEU A 117 -35.00 -24.47 4.06
C LEU A 117 -35.91 -24.85 2.88
N GLN A 118 -36.32 -26.11 2.83
CA GLN A 118 -37.21 -26.62 1.77
C GLN A 118 -38.58 -25.96 1.76
N GLN A 119 -39.18 -25.75 2.94
CA GLN A 119 -40.55 -25.28 3.04
C GLN A 119 -40.66 -23.75 2.98
N PHE A 120 -39.71 -23.04 3.60
CA PHE A 120 -39.83 -21.60 3.87
C PHE A 120 -38.55 -20.84 3.53
N GLY A 121 -37.37 -21.38 3.86
CA GLY A 121 -36.13 -20.63 3.85
C GLY A 121 -35.80 -19.95 2.52
N LEU A 122 -35.96 -20.66 1.40
CA LEU A 122 -35.72 -20.07 0.08
C LEU A 122 -36.74 -18.97 -0.27
N ALA A 123 -38.02 -19.14 0.08
CA ALA A 123 -39.06 -18.15 -0.20
C ALA A 123 -38.89 -16.89 0.67
N GLU A 124 -38.47 -17.07 1.91
CA GLU A 124 -38.16 -16.02 2.88
C GLU A 124 -36.89 -15.21 2.54
N GLY A 125 -36.06 -15.69 1.61
CA GLY A 125 -34.78 -15.04 1.28
C GLY A 125 -33.68 -15.29 2.32
N ARG A 126 -33.77 -16.40 3.06
CA ARG A 126 -32.78 -16.73 4.08
C ARG A 126 -31.46 -17.16 3.45
N HIS A 127 -30.33 -16.69 3.99
CA HIS A 127 -29.00 -17.05 3.49
C HIS A 127 -28.62 -18.45 3.96
N PHE A 128 -28.47 -19.40 3.03
CA PHE A 128 -28.20 -20.82 3.32
C PHE A 128 -26.87 -21.33 2.77
N SER A 129 -26.03 -20.44 2.26
CA SER A 129 -24.76 -20.79 1.64
C SER A 129 -23.77 -19.64 1.73
N PRO A 130 -22.49 -19.91 2.01
CA PRO A 130 -21.44 -18.92 1.81
C PRO A 130 -21.05 -18.77 0.33
N TRP A 131 -21.60 -19.59 -0.58
CA TRP A 131 -21.23 -19.56 -1.99
C TRP A 131 -22.25 -18.84 -2.87
N VAL A 132 -23.51 -18.80 -2.45
CA VAL A 132 -24.64 -18.34 -3.25
C VAL A 132 -25.54 -17.43 -2.44
N ASP A 133 -25.96 -16.34 -3.07
CA ASP A 133 -26.95 -15.42 -2.55
C ASP A 133 -28.02 -15.19 -3.63
N VAL A 134 -29.23 -15.70 -3.40
CA VAL A 134 -30.33 -15.67 -4.38
C VAL A 134 -30.88 -14.26 -4.56
N ASP A 135 -30.85 -13.44 -3.51
CA ASP A 135 -31.28 -12.04 -3.58
C ASP A 135 -30.26 -11.20 -4.33
N PHE A 136 -28.97 -11.44 -4.10
CA PHE A 136 -27.92 -10.89 -4.94
C PHE A 136 -28.03 -11.36 -6.39
N TYR A 137 -28.34 -12.64 -6.65
CA TYR A 137 -28.54 -13.14 -8.01
C TYR A 137 -29.66 -12.39 -8.74
N LEU A 138 -30.78 -12.11 -8.06
CA LEU A 138 -31.85 -11.29 -8.61
C LEU A 138 -31.42 -9.82 -8.82
N ALA A 139 -30.70 -9.23 -7.87
CA ALA A 139 -30.24 -7.84 -7.96
C ALA A 139 -29.20 -7.64 -9.08
N ALA A 140 -28.26 -8.56 -9.23
CA ALA A 140 -27.21 -8.52 -10.24
C ALA A 140 -27.70 -8.82 -11.66
N ASN A 141 -28.92 -9.36 -11.80
CA ASN A 141 -29.50 -9.77 -13.09
C ASN A 141 -30.88 -9.13 -13.29
N PRO A 142 -30.95 -7.80 -13.52
CA PRO A 142 -32.21 -7.07 -13.57
C PRO A 142 -33.14 -7.53 -14.71
N ASP A 143 -32.58 -8.01 -15.83
CA ASP A 143 -33.33 -8.59 -16.96
C ASP A 143 -34.06 -9.89 -16.56
N LEU A 144 -33.39 -10.74 -15.79
CA LEU A 144 -33.95 -11.97 -15.26
C LEU A 144 -34.99 -11.65 -14.18
N ASN A 145 -34.65 -10.75 -13.26
CA ASN A 145 -35.55 -10.36 -12.17
C ASN A 145 -36.85 -9.73 -12.70
N ALA A 146 -36.80 -8.95 -13.78
CA ALA A 146 -38.00 -8.42 -14.43
C ALA A 146 -38.95 -9.54 -14.93
N ARG A 147 -38.40 -10.67 -15.39
CA ARG A 147 -39.17 -11.84 -15.84
C ARG A 147 -39.69 -12.67 -14.67
N LEU A 148 -38.87 -12.86 -13.63
CA LEU A 148 -39.18 -13.71 -12.49
C LEU A 148 -39.99 -12.99 -11.40
N LYS A 149 -40.03 -11.66 -11.42
CA LYS A 149 -40.75 -10.81 -10.45
C LYS A 149 -40.36 -11.09 -9.00
N GLY A 150 -39.06 -11.25 -8.74
CA GLY A 150 -38.52 -11.56 -7.41
C GLY A 150 -38.80 -12.99 -6.91
N ASP A 151 -39.29 -13.90 -7.76
CA ASP A 151 -39.55 -15.30 -7.39
C ASP A 151 -38.23 -16.07 -7.16
N ARG A 152 -37.82 -16.16 -5.89
CA ARG A 152 -36.58 -16.80 -5.45
C ARG A 152 -36.48 -18.28 -5.83
N ALA A 153 -37.59 -19.02 -5.83
CA ALA A 153 -37.59 -20.43 -6.20
C ALA A 153 -37.23 -20.60 -7.68
N LYS A 154 -37.84 -19.80 -8.55
CA LYS A 154 -37.50 -19.79 -9.98
C LYS A 154 -36.10 -19.22 -10.24
N ALA A 155 -35.67 -18.25 -9.45
CA ALA A 155 -34.33 -17.67 -9.58
C ALA A 155 -33.25 -18.70 -9.25
N PHE A 156 -33.44 -19.45 -8.16
CA PHE A 156 -32.54 -20.53 -7.78
C PHE A 156 -32.56 -21.68 -8.81
N GLU A 157 -33.74 -22.08 -9.29
CA GLU A 157 -33.83 -23.08 -10.38
C GLU A 157 -33.08 -22.59 -11.65
N HIS A 158 -33.27 -21.32 -12.02
CA HIS A 158 -32.59 -20.73 -13.17
C HIS A 158 -31.07 -20.72 -12.97
N LEU A 159 -30.58 -20.33 -11.80
CA LEU A 159 -29.16 -20.34 -11.46
C LEU A 159 -28.55 -21.74 -11.67
N GLN A 160 -29.21 -22.77 -11.14
CA GLN A 160 -28.73 -24.14 -11.20
C GLN A 160 -28.71 -24.73 -12.62
N ARG A 161 -29.66 -24.31 -13.47
CA ARG A 161 -29.82 -24.88 -14.82
C ARG A 161 -29.07 -24.11 -15.90
N PHE A 162 -29.03 -22.79 -15.77
CA PHE A 162 -28.58 -21.88 -16.82
C PHE A 162 -27.63 -20.80 -16.32
N GLY A 163 -27.85 -20.28 -15.10
CA GLY A 163 -27.14 -19.10 -14.61
C GLY A 163 -25.62 -19.22 -14.64
N LEU A 164 -25.06 -20.36 -14.22
CA LEU A 164 -23.62 -20.59 -14.33
C LEU A 164 -23.16 -20.62 -15.79
N GLY A 165 -23.85 -21.36 -16.68
CA GLY A 165 -23.50 -21.42 -18.10
C GLY A 165 -23.59 -20.08 -18.82
N GLU A 166 -24.54 -19.25 -18.43
CA GLU A 166 -24.74 -17.88 -18.94
C GLU A 166 -23.73 -16.87 -18.36
N GLY A 167 -22.91 -17.24 -17.37
CA GLY A 167 -21.96 -16.34 -16.73
C GLY A 167 -22.62 -15.29 -15.83
N ARG A 168 -23.83 -15.55 -15.34
CA ARG A 168 -24.57 -14.61 -14.49
C ARG A 168 -23.97 -14.56 -13.08
N ARG A 169 -23.73 -13.36 -12.55
CA ARG A 169 -23.25 -13.17 -11.17
C ARG A 169 -24.31 -13.62 -10.16
N PHE A 170 -23.93 -14.48 -9.23
CA PHE A 170 -24.84 -15.13 -8.26
C PHE A 170 -24.38 -15.05 -6.80
N SER A 171 -23.24 -14.41 -6.58
CA SER A 171 -22.64 -14.25 -5.28
C SER A 171 -21.89 -12.93 -5.24
N PRO A 172 -21.94 -12.19 -4.13
CA PRO A 172 -21.15 -10.97 -3.97
C PRO A 172 -19.66 -11.27 -3.73
N VAL A 173 -19.30 -12.53 -3.43
CA VAL A 173 -17.94 -12.95 -3.08
C VAL A 173 -17.37 -14.06 -3.97
N VAL A 174 -18.12 -14.54 -4.97
CA VAL A 174 -17.65 -15.54 -5.94
C VAL A 174 -17.74 -14.96 -7.34
N ASP A 175 -16.60 -14.95 -8.05
CA ASP A 175 -16.49 -14.50 -9.43
C ASP A 175 -15.79 -15.61 -10.24
N LEU A 176 -16.58 -16.43 -10.95
CA LEU A 176 -16.05 -17.61 -11.66
C LEU A 176 -15.24 -17.26 -12.90
N ASP A 177 -15.52 -16.11 -13.51
CA ASP A 177 -14.75 -15.63 -14.65
C ASP A 177 -13.39 -15.15 -14.19
N PHE A 178 -13.35 -14.42 -13.06
CA PHE A 178 -12.10 -14.12 -12.40
C PHE A 178 -11.36 -15.40 -11.96
N TYR A 179 -12.06 -16.36 -11.35
CA TYR A 179 -11.43 -17.60 -10.88
C TYR A 179 -10.75 -18.38 -12.02
N LEU A 180 -11.38 -18.49 -13.18
CA LEU A 180 -10.77 -19.10 -14.36
C LEU A 180 -9.62 -18.26 -14.91
N GLY A 181 -9.76 -16.92 -14.95
CA GLY A 181 -8.74 -16.01 -15.47
C GLY A 181 -7.45 -15.98 -14.64
N ASP A 182 -7.57 -15.97 -13.32
CA ASP A 182 -6.44 -15.94 -12.37
C ASP A 182 -5.73 -17.31 -12.25
N ASN A 183 -6.36 -18.37 -12.77
CA ASN A 183 -5.85 -19.75 -12.69
C ASN A 183 -5.71 -20.37 -14.10
N PRO A 184 -4.62 -20.08 -14.84
CA PRO A 184 -4.44 -20.51 -16.23
C PRO A 184 -4.51 -22.03 -16.43
N ASP A 185 -4.12 -22.83 -15.44
CA ASP A 185 -4.24 -24.28 -15.45
C ASP A 185 -5.70 -24.75 -15.48
N LEU A 186 -6.59 -24.06 -14.75
CA LEU A 186 -8.03 -24.34 -14.77
C LEU A 186 -8.65 -23.88 -16.09
N LEU A 187 -8.26 -22.71 -16.59
CA LEU A 187 -8.71 -22.24 -17.91
C LEU A 187 -8.30 -23.23 -19.02
N GLN A 188 -7.09 -23.81 -18.93
CA GLN A 188 -6.65 -24.85 -19.85
C GLN A 188 -7.44 -26.15 -19.70
N ALA A 189 -7.75 -26.57 -18.47
CA ALA A 189 -8.41 -27.84 -18.20
C ALA A 189 -9.94 -27.82 -18.41
N PHE A 190 -10.58 -26.66 -18.15
CA PHE A 190 -12.03 -26.51 -18.12
C PHE A 190 -12.55 -25.61 -19.24
N GLY A 191 -11.69 -24.78 -19.86
CA GLY A 191 -12.15 -23.73 -20.78
C GLY A 191 -13.07 -22.76 -20.06
N SER A 192 -14.19 -22.40 -20.71
CA SER A 192 -15.23 -21.55 -20.13
C SER A 192 -16.31 -22.32 -19.33
N ASP A 193 -16.05 -23.58 -18.96
CA ASP A 193 -16.99 -24.41 -18.19
C ASP A 193 -17.05 -23.94 -16.73
N ARG A 194 -17.95 -22.99 -16.47
CA ARG A 194 -18.20 -22.42 -15.14
C ARG A 194 -18.78 -23.44 -14.16
N GLN A 195 -19.46 -24.49 -14.63
CA GLN A 195 -19.97 -25.54 -13.75
C GLN A 195 -18.80 -26.32 -13.14
N ARG A 196 -17.84 -26.76 -13.97
CA ARG A 196 -16.62 -27.42 -13.49
C ARG A 196 -15.75 -26.50 -12.65
N SER A 197 -15.67 -25.21 -13.03
CA SER A 197 -14.96 -24.19 -12.26
C SER A 197 -15.52 -24.03 -10.84
N PHE A 198 -16.85 -23.93 -10.70
CA PHE A 198 -17.50 -23.82 -9.39
C PHE A 198 -17.31 -25.09 -8.56
N GLU A 199 -17.47 -26.27 -9.16
CA GLU A 199 -17.21 -27.55 -8.48
C GLU A 199 -15.77 -27.64 -7.98
N HIS A 200 -14.79 -27.24 -8.79
CA HIS A 200 -13.38 -27.21 -8.42
C HIS A 200 -13.11 -26.22 -7.28
N LEU A 201 -13.62 -24.99 -7.38
CA LEU A 201 -13.48 -23.97 -6.33
C LEU A 201 -13.93 -24.53 -4.97
N GLN A 202 -15.09 -25.18 -4.96
CA GLN A 202 -15.71 -25.66 -3.73
C GLN A 202 -15.11 -26.96 -3.19
N THR A 203 -14.39 -27.74 -3.98
CA THR A 203 -13.84 -29.03 -3.54
C THR A 203 -12.34 -28.95 -3.26
N ILE A 204 -11.62 -28.12 -4.01
CA ILE A 204 -10.15 -28.04 -4.03
C ILE A 204 -9.70 -26.58 -3.89
N GLY A 205 -10.20 -25.68 -4.76
CA GLY A 205 -9.65 -24.34 -4.95
C GLY A 205 -9.59 -23.47 -3.69
N ILE A 206 -10.67 -23.45 -2.90
CA ILE A 206 -10.70 -22.70 -1.63
C ILE A 206 -9.68 -23.23 -0.63
N ASP A 207 -9.49 -24.55 -0.57
CA ASP A 207 -8.58 -25.18 0.39
C ASP A 207 -7.12 -24.95 -0.01
N GLU A 208 -6.83 -24.86 -1.31
CA GLU A 208 -5.53 -24.45 -1.86
C GLU A 208 -5.25 -22.94 -1.68
N GLY A 209 -6.27 -22.14 -1.35
CA GLY A 209 -6.13 -20.69 -1.21
C GLY A 209 -6.06 -19.95 -2.54
N ARG A 210 -6.54 -20.55 -3.64
CA ARG A 210 -6.61 -19.89 -4.95
C ARG A 210 -7.54 -18.68 -4.87
N ARG A 211 -7.21 -17.61 -5.60
CA ARG A 211 -8.03 -16.38 -5.64
C ARG A 211 -9.22 -16.60 -6.57
N PHE A 212 -10.43 -16.32 -6.08
CA PHE A 212 -11.69 -16.54 -6.82
C PHE A 212 -12.67 -15.36 -6.74
N SER A 213 -12.27 -14.24 -6.16
CA SER A 213 -12.97 -12.96 -6.29
C SER A 213 -12.02 -11.78 -6.13
N LEU A 214 -12.43 -10.63 -6.69
CA LEU A 214 -11.79 -9.33 -6.46
C LEU A 214 -11.89 -8.86 -5.01
N THR A 215 -12.95 -9.26 -4.33
CA THR A 215 -13.38 -8.67 -3.07
C THR A 215 -13.15 -9.56 -1.86
N PHE A 216 -12.65 -10.77 -2.07
CA PHE A 216 -12.32 -11.69 -0.99
C PHE A 216 -11.16 -12.62 -1.39
N GLU A 217 -10.12 -12.58 -0.58
CA GLU A 217 -8.97 -13.47 -0.65
C GLU A 217 -8.67 -14.04 0.76
N PRO A 218 -8.73 -15.37 0.95
CA PRO A 218 -8.54 -15.97 2.28
C PRO A 218 -7.21 -15.62 2.93
N THR A 219 -6.12 -15.59 2.15
CA THR A 219 -4.77 -15.32 2.64
C THR A 219 -4.66 -13.88 3.13
N TYR A 220 -5.08 -12.92 2.29
CA TYR A 220 -5.13 -11.51 2.66
C TYR A 220 -6.01 -11.28 3.90
N TYR A 221 -7.23 -11.84 3.90
CA TYR A 221 -8.17 -11.64 5.00
C TYR A 221 -7.63 -12.16 6.33
N ARG A 222 -6.92 -13.29 6.34
CA ARG A 222 -6.22 -13.79 7.54
C ARG A 222 -5.09 -12.85 7.96
N GLN A 223 -4.30 -12.38 7.00
CA GLN A 223 -3.09 -11.58 7.25
C GLN A 223 -3.42 -10.23 7.90
N VAL A 224 -4.46 -9.56 7.43
CA VAL A 224 -4.85 -8.22 7.91
C VAL A 224 -5.71 -8.24 9.17
N ASN A 225 -6.09 -9.42 9.66
CA ASN A 225 -6.93 -9.61 10.84
C ASN A 225 -6.23 -10.53 11.86
N PRO A 226 -5.45 -9.98 12.80
CA PRO A 226 -4.65 -10.76 13.76
C PRO A 226 -5.48 -11.73 14.63
N ASP A 227 -6.72 -11.37 14.96
CA ASP A 227 -7.65 -12.23 15.70
C ASP A 227 -8.01 -13.50 14.91
N LEU A 228 -8.17 -13.41 13.59
CA LEU A 228 -8.44 -14.55 12.72
C LEU A 228 -7.20 -15.41 12.49
N ALA A 229 -6.02 -14.79 12.44
CA ALA A 229 -4.75 -15.51 12.43
C ALA A 229 -4.57 -16.33 13.72
N ALA A 230 -4.87 -15.73 14.87
CA ALA A 230 -4.81 -16.40 16.18
C ALA A 230 -5.84 -17.54 16.30
N ALA A 231 -7.02 -17.38 15.69
CA ALA A 231 -8.06 -18.42 15.67
C ALA A 231 -7.75 -19.62 14.76
N ASN A 232 -6.67 -19.54 13.96
CA ASN A 232 -6.21 -20.59 13.04
C ASN A 232 -7.33 -21.14 12.12
N LEU A 233 -8.17 -20.23 11.61
CA LEU A 233 -9.28 -20.60 10.73
C LEU A 233 -8.77 -21.07 9.36
N ASN A 234 -9.35 -22.15 8.87
CA ASN A 234 -9.12 -22.61 7.49
C ASN A 234 -9.81 -21.67 6.47
N ASN A 235 -9.44 -21.78 5.20
CA ASN A 235 -9.92 -20.85 4.17
C ASN A 235 -11.46 -20.83 4.00
N ARG A 236 -12.14 -21.97 4.23
CA ARG A 236 -13.61 -22.03 4.20
C ARG A 236 -14.22 -21.32 5.40
N GLN A 237 -13.66 -21.53 6.59
CA GLN A 237 -14.07 -20.83 7.80
C GLN A 237 -13.85 -19.32 7.70
N LEU A 238 -12.79 -18.89 7.01
CA LEU A 238 -12.56 -17.46 6.72
C LEU A 238 -13.64 -16.87 5.80
N LEU A 239 -14.04 -17.60 4.75
CA LEU A 239 -15.14 -17.19 3.86
C LEU A 239 -16.46 -17.08 4.63
N GLN A 240 -16.76 -18.07 5.49
CA GLN A 240 -17.93 -18.04 6.36
C GLN A 240 -17.86 -16.86 7.34
N HIS A 241 -16.72 -16.66 8.02
CA HIS A 241 -16.52 -15.57 8.95
C HIS A 241 -16.71 -14.20 8.29
N PHE A 242 -16.15 -14.00 7.09
CA PHE A 242 -16.31 -12.75 6.35
C PHE A 242 -17.78 -12.44 6.06
N GLN A 243 -18.55 -13.43 5.64
CA GLN A 243 -19.97 -13.25 5.34
C GLN A 243 -20.88 -13.19 6.56
N LEU A 244 -20.51 -13.80 7.68
CA LEU A 244 -21.32 -13.79 8.90
C LEU A 244 -21.05 -12.55 9.76
N TYR A 245 -19.80 -12.06 9.77
CA TYR A 245 -19.34 -11.02 10.69
C TYR A 245 -18.52 -9.95 9.99
N GLY A 246 -17.54 -10.35 9.18
CA GLY A 246 -16.54 -9.42 8.62
C GLY A 246 -17.13 -8.25 7.83
N LEU A 247 -18.14 -8.51 7.00
CA LEU A 247 -18.85 -7.46 6.26
C LEU A 247 -19.50 -6.47 7.23
N ASP A 248 -20.25 -6.95 8.22
CA ASP A 248 -20.98 -6.07 9.14
C ASP A 248 -20.01 -5.29 10.07
N GLU A 249 -18.88 -5.90 10.43
CA GLU A 249 -17.77 -5.27 11.16
C GLU A 249 -16.98 -4.26 10.31
N GLY A 250 -17.18 -4.22 8.99
CA GLY A 250 -16.48 -3.30 8.10
C GLY A 250 -15.06 -3.73 7.76
N ARG A 251 -14.74 -5.03 7.83
CA ARG A 251 -13.41 -5.54 7.52
C ARG A 251 -13.18 -5.60 6.01
N SER A 252 -11.94 -5.35 5.59
CA SER A 252 -11.48 -5.50 4.21
C SER A 252 -10.86 -6.89 4.02
N ALA A 253 -11.23 -7.58 2.95
CA ALA A 253 -10.82 -8.96 2.67
C ALA A 253 -10.06 -9.15 1.36
N SER A 254 -9.68 -8.06 0.70
CA SER A 254 -8.82 -8.07 -0.49
C SER A 254 -8.03 -6.77 -0.55
N GLU A 255 -6.85 -6.80 -1.15
CA GLU A 255 -6.07 -5.58 -1.42
C GLU A 255 -6.76 -4.62 -2.41
N PHE A 256 -7.76 -5.12 -3.15
CA PHE A 256 -8.46 -4.38 -4.19
C PHE A 256 -9.83 -3.85 -3.76
N PHE A 257 -10.18 -3.95 -2.48
CA PHE A 257 -11.36 -3.31 -1.93
C PHE A 257 -11.19 -3.02 -0.45
N ASP A 258 -11.17 -1.74 -0.10
CA ASP A 258 -11.12 -1.24 1.26
C ASP A 258 -12.49 -0.68 1.65
N LEU A 259 -13.23 -1.41 2.47
CA LEU A 259 -14.60 -1.07 2.84
C LEU A 259 -14.68 0.20 3.72
N PRO A 260 -13.85 0.37 4.76
CA PRO A 260 -13.74 1.63 5.50
C PRO A 260 -13.46 2.83 4.60
N PHE A 261 -12.53 2.70 3.65
CA PHE A 261 -12.24 3.75 2.69
C PHE A 261 -13.43 4.02 1.76
N TYR A 262 -14.01 2.98 1.16
CA TYR A 262 -15.16 3.10 0.27
C TYR A 262 -16.34 3.78 0.97
N ARG A 263 -16.56 3.50 2.25
CA ARG A 263 -17.53 4.21 3.08
C ARG A 263 -17.18 5.69 3.24
N LYS A 264 -15.91 6.02 3.57
CA LYS A 264 -15.43 7.39 3.80
C LYS A 264 -15.64 8.29 2.58
N ILE A 265 -15.33 7.79 1.38
CA ILE A 265 -15.35 8.60 0.15
C ILE A 265 -16.73 8.65 -0.54
N ASN A 266 -17.69 7.85 -0.10
CA ASN A 266 -19.04 7.81 -0.65
C ASN A 266 -20.10 8.23 0.40
N PRO A 267 -20.03 9.46 0.95
CA PRO A 267 -20.94 9.91 2.00
C PRO A 267 -22.40 9.98 1.54
N ASP A 268 -22.65 10.09 0.23
CA ASP A 268 -23.99 10.06 -0.35
C ASP A 268 -24.66 8.68 -0.22
N LEU A 269 -23.90 7.59 -0.37
CA LEU A 269 -24.39 6.23 -0.14
C LEU A 269 -24.68 6.01 1.35
N VAL A 270 -23.82 6.53 2.22
CA VAL A 270 -24.04 6.48 3.68
C VAL A 270 -25.27 7.31 4.07
N ALA A 271 -25.46 8.49 3.48
CA ALA A 271 -26.64 9.32 3.68
C ALA A 271 -27.93 8.68 3.16
N ALA A 272 -27.84 7.84 2.12
CA ALA A 272 -28.93 7.00 1.65
C ALA A 272 -29.23 5.80 2.58
N GLY A 273 -28.47 5.64 3.66
CA GLY A 273 -28.70 4.63 4.70
C GLY A 273 -28.02 3.29 4.45
N LEU A 274 -27.11 3.19 3.46
CA LEU A 274 -26.45 1.93 3.16
C LEU A 274 -25.54 1.49 4.31
N ASN A 275 -25.75 0.26 4.78
CA ASN A 275 -24.86 -0.39 5.73
C ASN A 275 -23.60 -0.96 5.05
N ASN A 276 -22.69 -1.54 5.82
CA ASN A 276 -21.44 -2.07 5.30
C ASN A 276 -21.62 -3.14 4.22
N ARG A 277 -22.56 -4.08 4.41
CA ARG A 277 -22.87 -5.11 3.43
C ARG A 277 -23.46 -4.53 2.15
N GLU A 278 -24.33 -3.54 2.28
CA GLU A 278 -24.94 -2.85 1.13
C GLU A 278 -23.90 -2.00 0.37
N LEU A 279 -22.95 -1.37 1.05
CA LEU A 279 -21.82 -0.68 0.42
C LEU A 279 -20.90 -1.66 -0.34
N PHE A 280 -20.61 -2.81 0.26
CA PHE A 280 -19.86 -3.88 -0.40
C PHE A 280 -20.60 -4.37 -1.65
N GLN A 281 -21.88 -4.69 -1.54
CA GLN A 281 -22.70 -5.15 -2.67
C GLN A 281 -22.84 -4.06 -3.74
N HIS A 282 -23.01 -2.80 -3.34
CA HIS A 282 -23.03 -1.66 -4.25
C HIS A 282 -21.77 -1.64 -5.12
N PHE A 283 -20.58 -1.70 -4.50
CA PHE A 283 -19.34 -1.78 -5.25
C PHE A 283 -19.32 -2.98 -6.22
N VAL A 284 -19.65 -4.19 -5.75
CA VAL A 284 -19.65 -5.38 -6.61
C VAL A 284 -20.58 -5.21 -7.82
N LEU A 285 -21.72 -4.55 -7.66
CA LEU A 285 -22.72 -4.34 -8.72
C LEU A 285 -22.36 -3.18 -9.66
N THR A 286 -21.76 -2.10 -9.16
CA THR A 286 -21.59 -0.85 -9.91
C THR A 286 -20.14 -0.55 -10.32
N ARG A 287 -19.16 -1.38 -9.93
CA ARG A 287 -17.72 -1.16 -10.20
C ARG A 287 -17.35 -0.86 -11.66
N GLN A 288 -18.15 -1.30 -12.63
CA GLN A 288 -17.92 -1.04 -14.06
C GLN A 288 -18.60 0.25 -14.56
N THR A 289 -19.64 0.72 -13.88
CA THR A 289 -20.50 1.84 -14.31
C THR A 289 -20.26 3.13 -13.54
N GLU A 290 -19.58 3.07 -12.39
CA GLU A 290 -19.31 4.21 -11.52
C GLU A 290 -17.79 4.44 -11.29
N PRO A 291 -17.03 4.79 -12.36
CA PRO A 291 -15.57 4.92 -12.30
C PRO A 291 -15.07 6.01 -11.33
N GLN A 292 -15.96 6.92 -10.92
CA GLN A 292 -15.66 7.95 -9.93
C GLN A 292 -15.57 7.42 -8.49
N ARG A 293 -16.12 6.23 -8.19
CA ARG A 293 -16.12 5.67 -6.84
C ARG A 293 -14.97 4.69 -6.67
N TRP A 294 -13.96 5.11 -5.90
CA TRP A 294 -12.71 4.37 -5.80
C TRP A 294 -12.83 3.19 -4.81
N PRO A 295 -12.43 1.98 -5.20
CA PRO A 295 -12.58 0.78 -4.37
C PRO A 295 -11.63 0.73 -3.18
N PHE A 296 -10.48 1.38 -3.30
CA PHE A 296 -9.48 1.50 -2.27
C PHE A 296 -8.66 2.75 -2.54
N ASP A 297 -7.93 3.16 -1.51
CA ASP A 297 -7.08 4.32 -1.59
C ASP A 297 -5.82 4.03 -2.42
N GLY A 298 -5.61 4.80 -3.49
CA GLY A 298 -4.54 4.57 -4.46
C GLY A 298 -5.02 4.13 -5.85
N PHE A 299 -6.33 3.97 -6.08
CA PHE A 299 -6.87 3.69 -7.40
C PHE A 299 -7.88 4.75 -7.87
N SER A 300 -7.63 5.33 -9.04
CA SER A 300 -8.60 6.16 -9.76
C SER A 300 -8.75 5.64 -11.19
N ALA A 301 -9.96 5.22 -11.57
CA ALA A 301 -10.23 4.73 -12.92
C ALA A 301 -9.91 5.79 -13.98
N VAL A 302 -10.28 7.05 -13.72
CA VAL A 302 -10.01 8.17 -14.62
C VAL A 302 -8.51 8.35 -14.81
N ALA A 303 -7.77 8.41 -13.70
CA ALA A 303 -6.37 8.70 -13.74
C ALA A 303 -5.53 7.52 -14.26
N TYR A 304 -6.00 6.28 -14.04
CA TYR A 304 -5.44 5.08 -14.65
C TYR A 304 -5.60 5.09 -16.18
N LEU A 305 -6.78 5.46 -16.70
CA LEU A 305 -6.98 5.59 -18.15
C LEU A 305 -6.19 6.74 -18.76
N ASP A 306 -5.96 7.82 -18.02
CA ASP A 306 -5.20 8.98 -18.51
C ASP A 306 -3.73 8.64 -18.78
N VAL A 307 -3.10 7.82 -17.93
CA VAL A 307 -1.69 7.41 -18.10
C VAL A 307 -1.51 6.11 -18.87
N ASN A 308 -2.59 5.37 -19.13
CA ASN A 308 -2.60 4.17 -19.96
C ASN A 308 -3.53 4.37 -21.17
N PRO A 309 -3.11 5.14 -22.19
CA PRO A 309 -3.96 5.48 -23.33
C PRO A 309 -4.34 4.26 -24.18
N ASP A 310 -3.55 3.19 -24.16
CA ASP A 310 -3.88 1.90 -24.76
C ASP A 310 -5.08 1.24 -24.05
N VAL A 311 -5.07 1.25 -22.72
CA VAL A 311 -6.19 0.75 -21.91
C VAL A 311 -7.43 1.61 -22.11
N LYS A 312 -7.27 2.93 -22.18
CA LYS A 312 -8.36 3.87 -22.51
C LYS A 312 -9.02 3.52 -23.84
N GLN A 313 -8.22 3.31 -24.89
CA GLN A 313 -8.75 2.88 -26.18
C GLN A 313 -9.41 1.50 -26.11
N ALA A 314 -8.86 0.57 -25.32
CA ALA A 314 -9.45 -0.76 -25.16
C ALA A 314 -10.80 -0.72 -24.43
N VAL A 315 -10.95 0.17 -23.44
CA VAL A 315 -12.23 0.42 -22.75
C VAL A 315 -13.23 1.10 -23.70
N GLU A 316 -12.81 2.13 -24.44
CA GLU A 316 -13.67 2.83 -25.41
C GLU A 316 -14.15 1.93 -26.55
N ARG A 317 -13.33 0.95 -26.96
CA ARG A 317 -13.68 -0.07 -27.97
C ARG A 317 -14.44 -1.26 -27.39
N GLY A 318 -14.62 -1.33 -26.07
CA GLY A 318 -15.31 -2.43 -25.38
C GLY A 318 -14.54 -3.75 -25.34
N SER A 319 -13.25 -3.77 -25.68
CA SER A 319 -12.39 -4.96 -25.53
C SER A 319 -11.92 -5.19 -24.10
N VAL A 320 -12.01 -4.15 -23.27
CA VAL A 320 -11.82 -4.20 -21.81
C VAL A 320 -13.07 -3.60 -21.17
N SER A 321 -13.61 -4.25 -20.16
CA SER A 321 -14.86 -3.86 -19.49
C SER A 321 -14.75 -2.58 -18.66
N SER A 322 -13.62 -2.35 -17.97
CA SER A 322 -13.36 -1.09 -17.25
C SER A 322 -11.88 -0.88 -16.94
N ALA A 323 -11.52 0.35 -16.59
CA ALA A 323 -10.20 0.71 -16.09
C ALA A 323 -9.75 -0.15 -14.90
N PHE A 324 -10.67 -0.34 -13.95
CA PHE A 324 -10.42 -1.13 -12.74
C PHE A 324 -10.20 -2.61 -13.08
N GLU A 325 -10.99 -3.16 -13.98
CA GLU A 325 -10.87 -4.56 -14.38
C GLU A 325 -9.57 -4.83 -15.13
N HIS A 326 -9.13 -3.89 -15.99
CA HIS A 326 -7.79 -3.99 -16.58
C HIS A 326 -6.68 -3.89 -15.54
N TYR A 327 -6.72 -2.85 -14.69
CA TYR A 327 -5.71 -2.66 -13.66
C TYR A 327 -5.59 -3.91 -12.79
N PHE A 328 -6.71 -4.45 -12.36
CA PHE A 328 -6.72 -5.64 -11.54
C PHE A 328 -6.21 -6.89 -12.30
N ASN A 329 -6.73 -7.19 -13.49
CA ASN A 329 -6.44 -8.45 -14.18
C ASN A 329 -5.02 -8.50 -14.77
N SER A 330 -4.45 -7.35 -15.09
CA SER A 330 -3.19 -7.28 -15.83
C SER A 330 -2.35 -6.09 -15.41
N GLY A 331 -2.96 -4.91 -15.24
CA GLY A 331 -2.21 -3.67 -15.00
C GLY A 331 -1.36 -3.65 -13.73
N ALA A 332 -1.83 -4.21 -12.62
CA ALA A 332 -1.11 -4.29 -11.36
C ALA A 332 0.11 -5.22 -11.48
N ALA A 333 -0.07 -6.36 -12.15
CA ALA A 333 1.00 -7.32 -12.43
C ALA A 333 2.02 -6.80 -13.47
N GLU A 334 1.54 -6.03 -14.44
CA GLU A 334 2.35 -5.35 -15.47
C GLU A 334 3.09 -4.11 -14.92
N GLY A 335 2.80 -3.69 -13.69
CA GLY A 335 3.34 -2.44 -13.14
C GLY A 335 2.87 -1.19 -13.89
N ARG A 336 1.67 -1.26 -14.51
CA ARG A 336 1.09 -0.12 -15.23
C ARG A 336 0.95 1.07 -14.28
N PRO A 337 1.43 2.26 -14.69
CA PRO A 337 1.35 3.43 -13.84
C PRO A 337 -0.11 3.72 -13.53
N ILE A 338 -0.41 4.05 -12.27
CA ILE A 338 -1.63 4.77 -11.92
C ILE A 338 -1.18 6.18 -11.62
N ARG A 339 -1.77 7.17 -12.28
CA ARG A 339 -1.74 8.51 -11.73
C ARG A 339 -2.60 8.48 -10.49
N ILE A 340 -2.00 8.26 -9.32
CA ILE A 340 -2.72 8.51 -8.07
C ILE A 340 -3.01 10.00 -8.14
N ILE A 341 -4.29 10.38 -8.30
CA ILE A 341 -4.69 11.72 -7.90
C ILE A 341 -4.50 11.63 -6.39
N PRO A 342 -3.52 12.32 -5.79
CA PRO A 342 -3.62 12.55 -4.37
C PRO A 342 -4.91 13.34 -4.27
N ASN A 343 -5.97 12.68 -3.80
CA ASN A 343 -6.97 13.47 -3.13
C ASN A 343 -6.16 14.05 -1.97
N PRO A 344 -6.01 15.39 -1.88
CA PRO A 344 -5.58 15.92 -0.61
C PRO A 344 -6.57 15.33 0.39
N GLU A 345 -6.06 14.57 1.38
CA GLU A 345 -6.76 14.58 2.66
C GLU A 345 -7.03 16.08 2.95
N PRO A 346 -8.17 16.43 3.57
CA PRO A 346 -8.47 17.81 3.96
C PRO A 346 -7.34 18.56 4.69
N ASP A 347 -6.26 17.85 5.05
CA ASP A 347 -5.12 18.26 5.86
C ASP A 347 -3.79 18.41 5.07
N GLY A 348 -3.77 18.47 3.73
CA GLY A 348 -2.56 18.89 2.99
C GLY A 348 -1.43 17.85 2.87
N ILE A 349 -1.75 16.56 2.88
CA ILE A 349 -0.77 15.46 2.89
C ILE A 349 -0.33 15.08 1.45
N ILE A 350 0.98 15.09 1.14
CA ILE A 350 1.56 14.31 0.02
C ILE A 350 1.99 12.96 0.59
N GLY A 351 1.00 12.09 0.80
CA GLY A 351 1.24 10.76 1.33
C GLY A 351 2.02 9.95 0.31
N GLY A 352 3.24 9.55 0.67
CA GLY A 352 3.95 8.50 -0.06
C GLY A 352 3.14 7.21 0.05
N ARG A 353 2.41 6.83 -1.00
CA ARG A 353 1.88 5.47 -1.13
C ARG A 353 2.63 4.75 -2.24
N LYS A 354 3.38 3.74 -1.80
CA LYS A 354 3.83 2.54 -2.52
C LYS A 354 3.88 2.68 -4.05
N MET A 355 5.05 3.00 -4.59
CA MET A 355 5.32 2.86 -6.03
C MET A 355 5.92 1.49 -6.39
N SER A 356 6.34 0.68 -5.40
CA SER A 356 6.93 -0.65 -5.62
C SER A 356 6.27 -1.76 -4.78
N GLY A 357 6.19 -2.97 -5.33
CA GLY A 357 5.38 -4.09 -4.81
C GLY A 357 5.86 -4.75 -3.50
N ARG A 358 7.07 -4.47 -2.99
CA ARG A 358 7.64 -5.03 -1.73
C ARG A 358 8.82 -4.15 -1.24
N GLY A 359 8.87 -3.76 0.06
CA GLY A 359 10.07 -3.16 0.69
C GLY A 359 9.87 -1.78 1.34
N TYR A 360 10.94 -1.28 1.98
CA TYR A 360 11.05 0.05 2.59
C TYR A 360 11.40 1.10 1.52
N ASP A 361 10.45 1.92 1.06
CA ASP A 361 10.73 2.93 0.00
C ASP A 361 11.50 4.16 0.54
N TRP A 362 11.43 4.41 1.86
CA TRP A 362 11.98 5.57 2.57
C TRP A 362 11.64 6.92 1.91
N PHE A 363 10.41 7.05 1.41
CA PHE A 363 9.94 8.26 0.77
C PHE A 363 9.96 9.44 1.76
N GLY A 364 10.45 10.60 1.32
CA GLY A 364 10.62 11.75 2.22
C GLY A 364 11.93 11.75 3.00
N THR A 365 12.89 10.87 2.68
CA THR A 365 14.25 10.91 3.25
C THR A 365 14.96 12.23 2.97
N SER A 366 14.66 12.85 1.84
CA SER A 366 15.12 14.19 1.53
C SER A 366 14.05 14.96 0.77
N VAL A 367 13.93 16.26 1.07
CA VAL A 367 12.93 17.14 0.46
C VAL A 367 13.58 18.48 0.11
N ALA A 368 13.18 19.07 -1.02
CA ALA A 368 13.57 20.43 -1.43
C ALA A 368 12.41 21.13 -2.15
N MET A 369 12.35 22.46 -2.08
CA MET A 369 11.33 23.26 -2.78
C MET A 369 11.91 23.86 -4.08
N LEU A 370 11.26 23.61 -5.21
CA LEU A 370 11.55 24.21 -6.51
C LEU A 370 10.39 25.14 -6.91
N GLY A 371 10.48 26.41 -6.55
CA GLY A 371 9.33 27.31 -6.67
C GLY A 371 8.15 26.77 -5.85
N ASN A 372 6.97 26.64 -6.46
CA ASN A 372 5.80 26.04 -5.81
C ASN A 372 5.80 24.50 -5.86
N ASN A 373 6.84 23.85 -6.36
CA ASN A 373 6.92 22.40 -6.48
C ASN A 373 7.80 21.81 -5.37
N ILE A 374 7.59 20.53 -5.05
CA ILE A 374 8.29 19.81 -4.00
C ILE A 374 9.03 18.64 -4.63
N LEU A 375 10.34 18.63 -4.46
CA LEU A 375 11.20 17.52 -4.84
C LEU A 375 11.37 16.61 -3.63
N VAL A 376 11.14 15.31 -3.82
CA VAL A 376 11.19 14.30 -2.76
C VAL A 376 12.06 13.14 -3.19
N GLY A 377 13.01 12.74 -2.35
CA GLY A 377 13.84 11.56 -2.54
C GLY A 377 13.28 10.31 -1.85
N SER A 378 13.49 9.15 -2.48
CA SER A 378 13.03 7.84 -2.03
C SER A 378 14.13 6.79 -2.30
N PRO A 379 15.17 6.73 -1.46
CA PRO A 379 16.37 5.94 -1.74
C PRO A 379 16.16 4.44 -1.75
N GLY A 380 15.14 3.92 -1.05
CA GLY A 380 14.81 2.49 -1.05
C GLY A 380 13.87 2.07 -2.18
N ASN A 381 13.45 3.02 -3.05
CA ASN A 381 12.51 2.73 -4.12
C ASN A 381 13.18 1.95 -5.25
N ASP A 382 12.66 0.77 -5.57
CA ASP A 382 13.09 0.00 -6.73
C ASP A 382 12.15 0.24 -7.93
N THR A 383 12.59 1.09 -8.85
CA THR A 383 11.84 1.46 -10.06
C THR A 383 12.11 0.53 -11.24
N ARG A 384 13.04 -0.43 -11.13
CA ARG A 384 13.28 -1.45 -12.16
C ARG A 384 12.77 -2.78 -11.67
N SER A 385 11.50 -3.04 -11.96
CA SER A 385 10.80 -4.29 -11.71
C SER A 385 11.70 -5.54 -11.79
N TYR A 386 11.65 -6.34 -10.72
CA TYR A 386 12.01 -7.76 -10.56
C TYR A 386 12.10 -8.64 -11.83
N GLN A 387 11.35 -8.34 -12.90
CA GLN A 387 11.41 -9.05 -14.20
C GLN A 387 12.74 -8.90 -14.94
N TYR A 388 13.42 -7.76 -14.89
CA TYR A 388 14.75 -7.62 -15.52
C TYR A 388 15.74 -8.63 -14.93
N TYR A 389 15.67 -8.85 -13.61
CA TYR A 389 16.49 -9.84 -12.91
C TYR A 389 15.95 -11.27 -13.11
N LYS A 390 14.64 -11.47 -13.23
CA LYS A 390 14.07 -12.80 -13.50
C LYS A 390 14.41 -13.33 -14.90
N GLU A 391 14.46 -12.46 -15.92
CA GLU A 391 14.78 -12.84 -17.30
C GLU A 391 16.28 -13.09 -17.52
N GLN A 392 17.16 -12.41 -16.78
CA GLN A 392 18.61 -12.59 -16.87
C GLN A 392 19.13 -13.79 -16.05
N PHE A 393 18.45 -14.20 -14.97
CA PHE A 393 18.99 -15.14 -13.98
C PHE A 393 18.23 -16.47 -13.84
N GLN A 394 17.54 -16.94 -14.89
CA GLN A 394 16.87 -18.26 -14.87
C GLN A 394 17.81 -19.47 -14.69
N ASN A 395 19.13 -19.29 -14.65
CA ASN A 395 20.08 -20.37 -14.43
C ASN A 395 21.12 -19.95 -13.39
N PHE A 396 20.93 -20.36 -12.14
CA PHE A 396 21.92 -20.94 -11.21
C PHE A 396 21.48 -20.71 -9.74
N TYR A 397 21.21 -21.81 -9.04
CA TYR A 397 21.33 -21.86 -7.58
C TYR A 397 22.83 -21.76 -7.26
N SER A 398 23.28 -20.61 -6.76
CA SER A 398 24.60 -20.45 -6.12
C SER A 398 24.46 -19.61 -4.85
N PRO A 399 25.24 -19.85 -3.77
CA PRO A 399 25.12 -19.14 -2.49
C PRO A 399 25.77 -17.74 -2.49
N ASP A 400 26.39 -17.31 -3.59
CA ASP A 400 27.03 -16.00 -3.70
C ASP A 400 26.01 -14.97 -4.22
N PHE A 401 25.20 -14.45 -3.29
CA PHE A 401 24.24 -13.36 -3.51
C PHE A 401 24.98 -12.06 -3.91
N ASP A 402 24.84 -11.62 -5.15
CA ASP A 402 25.16 -10.25 -5.58
C ASP A 402 23.93 -9.36 -5.36
N LEU A 403 24.04 -8.41 -4.42
CA LEU A 403 22.97 -7.53 -3.95
C LEU A 403 22.85 -6.21 -4.74
N SER A 404 23.51 -6.07 -5.88
CA SER A 404 23.58 -4.82 -6.68
C SER A 404 22.28 -4.36 -7.37
N GLY A 405 21.11 -4.83 -6.91
CA GLY A 405 19.79 -4.44 -7.44
C GLY A 405 18.72 -4.13 -6.39
N PHE A 406 19.03 -4.23 -5.10
CA PHE A 406 18.15 -3.74 -4.02
C PHE A 406 18.49 -2.26 -3.78
N ASP A 407 17.47 -1.39 -3.65
CA ASP A 407 17.61 0.04 -3.35
C ASP A 407 18.26 0.91 -4.46
N ALA A 408 17.89 0.71 -5.73
CA ALA A 408 18.34 1.58 -6.83
C ALA A 408 18.00 3.07 -6.58
N GLY A 409 16.86 3.32 -5.92
CA GLY A 409 16.40 4.63 -5.48
C GLY A 409 15.73 5.47 -6.58
N ALA A 410 14.87 6.40 -6.17
CA ALA A 410 14.17 7.34 -7.05
C ALA A 410 14.03 8.73 -6.42
N ALA A 411 13.70 9.72 -7.25
CA ALA A 411 13.21 11.01 -6.77
C ALA A 411 12.03 11.51 -7.60
N TYR A 412 11.21 12.37 -7.01
CA TYR A 412 9.91 12.76 -7.52
C TYR A 412 9.69 14.25 -7.34
N LEU A 413 9.21 14.93 -8.38
CA LEU A 413 8.77 16.32 -8.30
C LEU A 413 7.25 16.37 -8.27
N PHE A 414 6.68 17.02 -7.27
CA PHE A 414 5.25 17.21 -7.10
C PHE A 414 4.89 18.70 -7.20
N ASN A 415 3.67 18.99 -7.63
CA ASN A 415 3.10 20.32 -7.48
C ASN A 415 2.79 20.53 -5.99
N GLY A 416 3.32 21.58 -5.37
CA GLY A 416 3.17 21.82 -3.94
C GLY A 416 1.84 22.44 -3.52
N THR A 417 0.96 22.77 -4.46
CA THR A 417 -0.43 23.17 -4.15
C THR A 417 -1.40 22.01 -4.32
N THR A 418 -1.27 21.23 -5.39
CA THR A 418 -2.21 20.17 -5.72
C THR A 418 -1.75 18.78 -5.29
N GLY A 419 -0.48 18.63 -4.86
CA GLY A 419 0.16 17.36 -4.58
C GLY A 419 0.41 16.50 -5.82
N THR A 420 0.07 16.96 -7.02
CA THR A 420 0.15 16.11 -8.23
C THR A 420 1.60 15.86 -8.63
N LEU A 421 1.96 14.59 -8.88
CA LEU A 421 3.26 14.25 -9.47
C LEU A 421 3.44 14.96 -10.82
N LEU A 422 4.55 15.68 -10.95
CA LEU A 422 4.97 16.40 -12.15
C LEU A 422 6.06 15.65 -12.90
N GLN A 423 7.02 15.06 -12.19
CA GLN A 423 8.15 14.37 -12.80
C GLN A 423 8.67 13.24 -11.91
N THR A 424 9.14 12.16 -12.52
CA THR A 424 9.92 11.11 -11.86
C THR A 424 11.34 11.12 -12.42
N PHE A 425 12.33 11.08 -11.52
CA PHE A 425 13.75 10.97 -11.87
C PHE A 425 14.23 9.58 -11.51
N GLN A 426 14.78 8.90 -12.51
CA GLN A 426 15.28 7.55 -12.39
C GLN A 426 16.79 7.58 -12.23
N ASN A 427 17.32 6.66 -11.42
CA ASN A 427 18.76 6.51 -11.26
C ASN A 427 19.43 6.19 -12.61
N PRO A 428 20.32 7.08 -13.11
CA PRO A 428 21.03 6.86 -14.37
C PRO A 428 22.02 5.69 -14.31
N ASP A 429 22.51 5.34 -13.12
CA ASP A 429 23.49 4.29 -12.88
C ASP A 429 23.02 3.34 -11.76
N PRO A 430 22.33 2.23 -12.10
CA PRO A 430 21.78 1.32 -11.11
C PRO A 430 22.84 0.58 -10.28
N THR A 431 24.12 0.62 -10.68
CA THR A 431 25.21 0.06 -9.86
C THR A 431 25.50 0.91 -8.62
N ARG A 432 24.95 2.13 -8.57
CA ARG A 432 25.06 3.07 -7.45
C ARG A 432 23.68 3.28 -6.83
N GLY A 433 23.35 2.48 -5.82
CA GLY A 433 22.05 2.56 -5.13
C GLY A 433 21.82 3.85 -4.33
N TYR A 434 20.73 3.89 -3.56
CA TYR A 434 20.32 4.99 -2.69
C TYR A 434 20.12 6.35 -3.41
N PHE A 435 19.77 6.31 -4.69
CA PHE A 435 19.42 7.50 -5.45
C PHE A 435 18.19 8.20 -4.82
N GLY A 436 18.28 9.49 -4.53
CA GLY A 436 17.27 10.21 -3.75
C GLY A 436 17.57 10.26 -2.24
N SER A 437 18.72 9.78 -1.78
CA SER A 437 19.17 9.93 -0.38
C SER A 437 19.37 11.40 0.04
N LYS A 438 19.68 12.27 -0.94
CA LYS A 438 19.68 13.71 -0.83
C LYS A 438 19.12 14.33 -2.10
N VAL A 439 18.43 15.44 -1.96
CA VAL A 439 17.93 16.26 -3.07
C VAL A 439 18.17 17.74 -2.79
N ALA A 440 18.43 18.51 -3.83
CA ALA A 440 18.58 19.96 -3.77
C ALA A 440 18.13 20.60 -5.10
N THR A 441 17.95 21.92 -5.11
CA THR A 441 17.61 22.68 -6.33
C THR A 441 18.81 23.45 -6.87
N ALA A 442 18.94 23.50 -8.20
CA ALA A 442 19.96 24.27 -8.90
C ALA A 442 19.31 25.14 -9.97
N GLY A 443 18.98 26.39 -9.62
CA GLY A 443 18.17 27.25 -10.47
C GLY A 443 16.80 26.63 -10.74
N ASN A 444 16.48 26.37 -12.01
CA ASN A 444 15.24 25.69 -12.41
C ASN A 444 15.39 24.16 -12.50
N ASN A 445 16.55 23.61 -12.15
CA ASN A 445 16.88 22.20 -12.26
C ASN A 445 16.99 21.56 -10.88
N VAL A 446 17.14 20.23 -10.84
CA VAL A 446 17.21 19.45 -9.61
C VAL A 446 18.50 18.66 -9.52
N LEU A 447 19.08 18.61 -8.33
CA LEU A 447 20.23 17.79 -7.96
C LEU A 447 19.74 16.61 -7.12
N ILE A 448 20.19 15.40 -7.49
CA ILE A 448 19.81 14.18 -6.80
C ILE A 448 21.08 13.36 -6.51
N GLY A 449 21.27 13.00 -5.25
CA GLY A 449 22.41 12.22 -4.78
C GLY A 449 22.09 10.74 -4.72
N GLY A 450 23.09 9.90 -5.00
CA GLY A 450 23.10 8.45 -4.80
C GLY A 450 24.46 7.99 -4.29
N ALA A 451 24.71 6.68 -4.26
CA ALA A 451 25.97 6.13 -3.78
C ALA A 451 27.18 6.68 -4.57
N GLU A 452 27.94 7.57 -3.92
CA GLU A 452 29.17 8.19 -4.42
C GLU A 452 29.00 9.02 -5.71
N ALA A 453 27.79 9.51 -6.00
CA ALA A 453 27.51 10.30 -7.20
C ALA A 453 26.38 11.31 -6.97
N VAL A 454 26.43 12.41 -7.70
CA VAL A 454 25.36 13.42 -7.77
C VAL A 454 25.00 13.66 -9.22
N TYR A 455 23.71 13.80 -9.49
CA TYR A 455 23.15 13.93 -10.83
C TYR A 455 22.33 15.21 -10.92
N LEU A 456 22.54 15.98 -11.99
CA LEU A 456 21.73 17.15 -12.34
C LEU A 456 20.70 16.74 -13.38
N PHE A 457 19.44 17.11 -13.17
CA PHE A 457 18.35 16.88 -14.11
C PHE A 457 17.60 18.16 -14.44
N ASP A 458 17.13 18.23 -15.68
CA ASP A 458 16.14 19.21 -16.09
C ASP A 458 14.80 18.88 -15.41
N SER A 459 14.25 19.83 -14.65
CA SER A 459 13.08 19.57 -13.81
C SER A 459 11.78 19.38 -14.59
N VAL A 460 11.73 19.86 -15.84
CA VAL A 460 10.52 19.86 -16.68
C VAL A 460 10.49 18.64 -17.59
N THR A 461 11.63 18.34 -18.22
CA THR A 461 11.76 17.24 -19.19
C THR A 461 12.19 15.94 -18.52
N GLY A 462 12.74 16.00 -17.32
CA GLY A 462 13.30 14.83 -16.62
C GLY A 462 14.63 14.34 -17.19
N ASN A 463 15.21 15.05 -18.16
CA ASN A 463 16.45 14.64 -18.80
C ASN A 463 17.62 14.79 -17.84
N HIS A 464 18.47 13.77 -17.80
CA HIS A 464 19.78 13.84 -17.14
C HIS A 464 20.68 14.82 -17.90
N LEU A 465 21.22 15.80 -17.18
CA LEU A 465 22.05 16.87 -17.73
C LEU A 465 23.54 16.66 -17.44
N GLN A 466 23.88 16.27 -16.20
CA GLN A 466 25.26 16.14 -15.77
C GLN A 466 25.41 15.12 -14.63
N THR A 467 26.54 14.42 -14.59
CA THR A 467 26.96 13.59 -13.44
C THR A 467 28.21 14.18 -12.82
N PHE A 468 28.24 14.23 -11.49
CA PHE A 468 29.40 14.61 -10.69
C PHE A 468 29.88 13.39 -9.91
N LEU A 469 31.18 13.12 -9.99
CA LEU A 469 31.83 12.01 -9.32
C LEU A 469 32.98 12.55 -8.46
N SER A 470 33.30 11.83 -7.38
CA SER A 470 34.48 12.13 -6.57
C SER A 470 35.75 12.14 -7.46
N PRO A 471 36.60 13.19 -7.42
CA PRO A 471 37.81 13.27 -8.23
C PRO A 471 38.84 12.17 -7.94
N THR A 472 38.82 11.64 -6.72
CA THR A 472 39.67 10.51 -6.29
C THR A 472 38.79 9.47 -5.63
N ARG A 473 38.17 8.60 -6.43
CA ARG A 473 37.24 7.59 -5.91
C ARG A 473 37.96 6.62 -4.98
N VAL A 474 37.61 6.68 -3.70
CA VAL A 474 37.85 5.62 -2.73
C VAL A 474 36.47 5.16 -2.26
N GLU A 475 36.27 3.84 -2.18
CA GLU A 475 35.02 3.31 -1.66
C GLU A 475 34.76 3.88 -0.27
N TYR A 476 33.50 4.22 0.01
CA TYR A 476 33.03 4.69 1.31
C TYR A 476 33.36 6.16 1.66
N ASP A 477 33.84 6.98 0.72
CA ASP A 477 34.04 8.43 0.93
C ASP A 477 32.73 9.20 1.23
N ARG A 478 31.56 8.59 1.00
CA ARG A 478 30.21 9.18 1.13
C ARG A 478 30.03 10.48 0.34
N PHE A 479 30.68 10.59 -0.82
CA PHE A 479 30.49 11.69 -1.76
C PHE A 479 29.01 11.81 -2.15
N GLY A 480 28.44 13.01 -2.04
CA GLY A 480 27.01 13.25 -2.32
C GLY A 480 26.09 13.17 -1.09
N SER A 481 26.64 12.93 0.10
CA SER A 481 25.88 12.93 1.37
C SER A 481 25.34 14.31 1.77
N SER A 482 25.92 15.38 1.23
CA SER A 482 25.41 16.74 1.28
C SER A 482 25.70 17.45 -0.04
N MET A 483 24.81 18.33 -0.47
CA MET A 483 25.00 19.11 -1.69
C MET A 483 24.13 20.36 -1.73
N THR A 484 24.61 21.38 -2.43
CA THR A 484 23.86 22.61 -2.71
C THR A 484 24.34 23.25 -4.01
N ALA A 485 23.45 23.99 -4.68
CA ALA A 485 23.87 24.90 -5.73
C ALA A 485 24.50 26.16 -5.11
N ALA A 486 25.55 26.67 -5.75
CA ALA A 486 26.24 27.91 -5.41
C ALA A 486 26.42 28.71 -6.71
N GLY A 487 25.43 29.52 -7.06
CA GLY A 487 25.38 30.20 -8.36
C GLY A 487 25.35 29.20 -9.52
N ASN A 488 26.36 29.26 -10.40
CA ASN A 488 26.52 28.32 -11.53
C ASN A 488 27.38 27.09 -11.17
N SER A 489 27.62 26.86 -9.89
CA SER A 489 28.43 25.75 -9.39
C SER A 489 27.62 24.85 -8.47
N VAL A 490 28.10 23.63 -8.26
CA VAL A 490 27.51 22.65 -7.33
C VAL A 490 28.57 22.28 -6.30
N LEU A 491 28.27 22.52 -5.03
CA LEU A 491 29.09 22.10 -3.90
C LEU A 491 28.61 20.74 -3.40
N ILE A 492 29.53 19.80 -3.23
CA ILE A 492 29.23 18.42 -2.84
C ILE A 492 30.16 17.99 -1.71
N GLY A 493 29.60 17.50 -0.62
CA GLY A 493 30.35 16.96 0.52
C GLY A 493 30.71 15.48 0.39
N ALA A 494 31.85 15.12 0.98
CA ALA A 494 32.37 13.76 1.13
C ALA A 494 32.95 13.59 2.55
N PRO A 495 32.10 13.48 3.58
CA PRO A 495 32.50 13.55 4.97
C PRO A 495 33.41 12.41 5.40
N SER A 496 33.30 11.24 4.78
CA SER A 496 34.14 10.08 5.11
C SER A 496 35.43 10.05 4.28
N LYS A 497 35.75 11.13 3.55
CA LYS A 497 36.97 11.21 2.77
C LYS A 497 38.20 11.17 3.67
N ASN A 498 39.06 10.19 3.43
CA ASN A 498 40.41 10.20 4.00
C ASN A 498 41.24 11.30 3.34
N THR A 499 41.76 12.23 4.15
CA THR A 499 42.69 13.28 3.70
C THR A 499 44.06 13.05 4.38
N SER A 500 44.55 14.00 5.18
CA SER A 500 45.70 13.78 6.07
C SER A 500 45.33 13.01 7.34
N ALA A 501 44.04 12.84 7.62
CA ALA A 501 43.52 12.00 8.70
C ALA A 501 42.34 11.12 8.20
N TYR A 502 42.06 10.05 8.95
CA TYR A 502 41.01 9.08 8.64
C TYR A 502 39.62 9.72 8.77
N SER A 503 38.79 9.63 7.74
CA SER A 503 37.44 10.22 7.71
C SER A 503 37.36 11.70 8.14
N ALA A 504 38.45 12.45 7.93
CA ALA A 504 38.50 13.88 8.23
C ALA A 504 37.57 14.69 7.32
N GLY A 505 37.28 14.17 6.12
CA GLY A 505 36.30 14.71 5.19
C GLY A 505 36.85 15.73 4.20
N ALA A 506 36.08 15.97 3.14
CA ALA A 506 36.35 16.96 2.09
C ALA A 506 35.05 17.47 1.45
N ALA A 507 35.12 18.60 0.75
CA ALA A 507 34.06 19.06 -0.13
C ALA A 507 34.62 19.52 -1.48
N TYR A 508 33.80 19.42 -2.52
CA TYR A 508 34.20 19.66 -3.90
C TYR A 508 33.21 20.60 -4.58
N LEU A 509 33.71 21.63 -5.24
CA LEU A 509 32.91 22.57 -6.02
C LEU A 509 33.11 22.28 -7.50
N PHE A 510 32.02 22.02 -8.21
CA PHE A 510 32.01 21.73 -9.63
C PHE A 510 31.30 22.82 -10.41
N ASP A 511 31.69 23.03 -11.66
CA ASP A 511 30.91 23.81 -12.62
C ASP A 511 29.67 23.01 -13.03
N SER A 512 28.49 23.61 -12.88
CA SER A 512 27.22 22.88 -13.08
C SER A 512 26.93 22.51 -14.53
N VAL A 513 27.57 23.19 -15.50
CA VAL A 513 27.32 23.00 -16.93
C VAL A 513 28.34 22.04 -17.55
N THR A 514 29.62 22.22 -17.22
CA THR A 514 30.72 21.45 -17.80
C THR A 514 31.09 20.22 -16.96
N GLY A 515 30.67 20.16 -15.69
CA GLY A 515 31.05 19.09 -14.76
C GLY A 515 32.49 19.17 -14.26
N ASN A 516 33.24 20.21 -14.63
CA ASN A 516 34.64 20.35 -14.24
C ASN A 516 34.77 20.68 -12.75
N LEU A 517 35.75 20.06 -12.07
CA LEU A 517 36.12 20.43 -10.71
C LEU A 517 36.74 21.84 -10.71
N LEU A 518 36.16 22.74 -9.93
CA LEU A 518 36.63 24.11 -9.74
C LEU A 518 37.53 24.23 -8.51
N GLN A 519 37.11 23.63 -7.40
CA GLN A 519 37.82 23.74 -6.12
C GLN A 519 37.65 22.48 -5.26
N THR A 520 38.69 22.15 -4.50
CA THR A 520 38.64 21.18 -3.40
C THR A 520 38.84 21.91 -2.08
N PHE A 521 37.98 21.63 -1.11
CA PHE A 521 38.08 22.13 0.25
C PHE A 521 38.39 20.95 1.18
N ASN A 522 39.48 21.08 1.95
CA ASN A 522 39.84 20.13 2.99
C ASN A 522 39.55 20.77 4.36
N ASN A 523 39.33 19.93 5.36
CA ASN A 523 39.27 20.41 6.74
C ASN A 523 40.54 21.23 7.07
N PRO A 524 40.43 22.49 7.55
CA PRO A 524 41.57 23.30 7.98
C PRO A 524 42.37 22.70 9.14
N THR A 525 41.72 21.92 10.01
CA THR A 525 42.29 21.28 11.20
C THR A 525 41.99 19.77 11.21
N PRO A 526 42.49 19.00 10.22
CA PRO A 526 42.05 17.63 10.01
C PRO A 526 42.50 16.69 11.14
N ALA A 527 41.54 16.13 11.85
CA ALA A 527 41.66 15.05 12.81
C ALA A 527 40.77 13.84 12.39
N PRO A 528 40.99 12.66 12.99
CA PRO A 528 40.18 11.49 12.66
C PRO A 528 38.71 11.71 12.98
N GLU A 529 37.83 11.35 12.04
CA GLU A 529 36.37 11.37 12.24
C GLU A 529 35.72 12.75 12.40
N ASP A 530 36.39 13.84 12.02
CA ASP A 530 35.76 15.19 12.01
C ASP A 530 34.55 15.31 11.05
N TYR A 531 34.52 14.45 10.02
CA TYR A 531 33.46 14.37 9.02
C TYR A 531 33.18 15.71 8.28
N PHE A 532 34.24 16.46 7.93
CA PHE A 532 34.12 17.71 7.16
C PHE A 532 33.41 17.51 5.82
N GLY A 533 32.36 18.27 5.57
CA GLY A 533 31.47 18.08 4.41
C GLY A 533 30.18 17.34 4.74
N SER A 534 29.89 17.04 6.01
CA SER A 534 28.62 16.42 6.41
C SER A 534 27.40 17.29 6.11
N SER A 535 27.57 18.62 6.18
CA SER A 535 26.55 19.60 5.84
C SER A 535 27.18 20.77 5.10
N VAL A 536 26.48 21.28 4.09
CA VAL A 536 26.99 22.37 3.23
C VAL A 536 25.90 23.38 2.89
N ALA A 537 26.29 24.65 2.75
CA ALA A 537 25.41 25.72 2.28
C ALA A 537 26.16 26.74 1.42
N ALA A 538 25.46 27.39 0.49
CA ALA A 538 26.00 28.50 -0.28
C ALA A 538 25.70 29.84 0.40
N VAL A 539 26.74 30.66 0.60
CA VAL A 539 26.63 32.01 1.20
C VAL A 539 27.02 33.04 0.14
N GLY A 540 26.07 33.41 -0.71
CA GLY A 540 26.38 34.21 -1.90
C GLY A 540 27.30 33.43 -2.85
N ASN A 541 28.51 33.93 -3.09
CA ASN A 541 29.55 33.24 -3.89
C ASN A 541 30.49 32.37 -3.04
N ASN A 542 30.30 32.35 -1.73
CA ASN A 542 31.11 31.61 -0.77
C ASN A 542 30.41 30.32 -0.35
N VAL A 543 31.13 29.45 0.33
CA VAL A 543 30.65 28.13 0.72
C VAL A 543 30.88 27.87 2.20
N LEU A 544 29.82 27.50 2.91
CA LEU A 544 29.87 27.05 4.30
C LEU A 544 29.94 25.52 4.29
N ILE A 545 30.90 24.97 5.02
CA ILE A 545 31.12 23.52 5.13
C ILE A 545 31.31 23.17 6.60
N ALA A 546 30.51 22.23 7.10
CA ALA A 546 30.54 21.80 8.50
C ALA A 546 31.32 20.49 8.71
N ALA A 547 31.94 20.38 9.88
CA ALA A 547 32.64 19.23 10.43
C ALA A 547 32.09 18.93 11.84
N PRO A 548 30.97 18.19 11.95
CA PRO A 548 30.29 17.98 13.22
C PRO A 548 31.06 17.10 14.21
N GLY A 549 32.09 16.35 13.77
CA GLY A 549 32.96 15.58 14.66
C GLY A 549 34.23 16.33 15.10
N ASP A 550 34.39 17.60 14.73
CA ASP A 550 35.60 18.36 15.11
C ASP A 550 35.62 18.64 16.62
N ASP A 551 36.80 18.44 17.23
CA ASP A 551 37.03 18.52 18.68
C ASP A 551 37.27 19.96 19.21
N ALA A 552 36.98 21.01 18.43
CA ALA A 552 37.21 22.38 18.88
C ALA A 552 36.32 22.75 20.08
N GLY A 553 36.95 22.85 21.26
CA GLY A 553 36.30 23.23 22.52
C GLY A 553 35.97 22.04 23.40
N ALA A 554 35.42 20.97 22.82
CA ALA A 554 35.16 19.67 23.46
C ALA A 554 35.12 18.55 22.40
N ASN A 555 35.18 17.28 22.82
CA ASN A 555 35.16 16.13 21.92
C ASN A 555 33.88 16.10 21.07
N ASP A 556 33.97 15.94 19.75
CA ASP A 556 32.82 15.92 18.83
C ASP A 556 31.85 17.12 19.02
N ALA A 557 32.35 18.27 19.47
CA ALA A 557 31.53 19.46 19.70
C ALA A 557 31.07 20.10 18.39
N GLY A 558 31.86 19.96 17.33
CA GLY A 558 31.57 20.36 15.96
C GLY A 558 31.95 21.81 15.61
N VAL A 559 32.31 22.02 14.34
CA VAL A 559 32.74 23.31 13.77
C VAL A 559 32.17 23.51 12.37
N ALA A 560 31.99 24.76 11.94
CA ALA A 560 31.75 25.08 10.54
C ALA A 560 32.72 26.15 10.01
N TYR A 561 33.05 26.05 8.72
CA TYR A 561 34.04 26.89 8.06
C TYR A 561 33.42 27.54 6.82
N LEU A 562 33.56 28.84 6.70
CA LEU A 562 33.19 29.59 5.50
C LEU A 562 34.43 29.84 4.65
N PHE A 563 34.38 29.40 3.40
CA PHE A 563 35.43 29.60 2.43
C PHE A 563 34.98 30.51 1.29
N ASP A 564 35.94 31.24 0.74
CA ASP A 564 35.78 31.94 -0.52
C ASP A 564 35.65 30.90 -1.65
N GLY A 565 34.53 30.93 -2.37
CA GLY A 565 34.21 29.91 -3.37
C GLY A 565 35.08 29.98 -4.63
N VAL A 566 35.82 31.07 -4.85
CA VAL A 566 36.67 31.28 -6.03
C VAL A 566 38.13 30.96 -5.73
N THR A 567 38.64 31.45 -4.61
CA THR A 567 40.05 31.34 -4.22
C THR A 567 40.32 30.16 -3.31
N GLY A 568 39.30 29.60 -2.66
CA GLY A 568 39.45 28.51 -1.70
C GLY A 568 39.94 28.96 -0.31
N ASN A 569 40.11 30.27 -0.08
CA ASN A 569 40.63 30.78 1.18
C ASN A 569 39.59 30.66 2.30
N LEU A 570 40.04 30.28 3.50
CA LEU A 570 39.21 30.32 4.70
C LEU A 570 38.90 31.78 5.06
N LEU A 571 37.61 32.11 5.15
CA LEU A 571 37.12 33.44 5.50
C LEU A 571 36.68 33.53 6.95
N GLN A 572 36.04 32.49 7.47
CA GLN A 572 35.54 32.47 8.85
C GLN A 572 35.44 31.05 9.42
N THR A 573 35.64 30.94 10.73
CA THR A 573 35.37 29.73 11.52
C THR A 573 34.26 30.02 12.52
N PHE A 574 33.25 29.16 12.57
CA PHE A 574 32.14 29.20 13.50
C PHE A 574 32.27 28.03 14.48
N ASN A 575 32.52 28.34 15.74
CA ASN A 575 32.59 27.35 16.81
C ASN A 575 31.22 27.24 17.50
N ASN A 576 30.93 26.07 18.07
CA ASN A 576 29.81 25.89 18.96
C ASN A 576 29.87 26.89 20.14
N PRO A 577 28.87 27.77 20.35
CA PRO A 577 28.87 28.76 21.41
C PRO A 577 28.94 28.18 22.83
N THR A 578 28.46 26.94 23.02
CA THR A 578 28.38 26.23 24.30
C THR A 578 28.98 24.84 24.21
N ALA A 579 30.08 24.69 23.46
CA ALA A 579 30.75 23.43 23.18
C ALA A 579 30.80 22.45 24.39
N ALA A 580 30.05 21.36 24.27
CA ALA A 580 30.12 20.19 25.11
C ALA A 580 30.36 18.93 24.25
N GLU A 581 30.59 17.81 24.95
CA GLU A 581 30.90 16.54 24.32
C GLU A 581 29.70 16.03 23.50
N ASN A 582 29.92 15.63 22.25
CA ASN A 582 28.90 15.09 21.34
C ASN A 582 27.78 16.05 20.89
N ASP A 583 27.90 17.37 21.12
CA ASP A 583 26.91 18.35 20.65
C ASP A 583 26.69 18.32 19.11
N ARG A 584 27.75 17.97 18.37
CA ARG A 584 27.78 17.83 16.90
C ARG A 584 27.28 19.06 16.16
N PHE A 585 27.74 20.23 16.58
CA PHE A 585 27.44 21.51 15.94
C PHE A 585 27.78 21.49 14.44
N GLY A 586 26.86 21.97 13.62
CA GLY A 586 26.98 21.95 12.17
C GLY A 586 26.41 20.69 11.51
N THR A 587 25.74 19.80 12.26
CA THR A 587 25.02 18.65 11.69
C THR A 587 24.04 19.06 10.59
N ALA A 588 23.31 20.17 10.80
CA ALA A 588 22.43 20.76 9.80
C ALA A 588 22.69 22.26 9.67
N VAL A 589 22.73 22.76 8.43
CA VAL A 589 22.97 24.17 8.13
C VAL A 589 21.94 24.72 7.12
N ALA A 590 21.55 25.98 7.28
CA ALA A 590 20.67 26.69 6.35
C ALA A 590 20.96 28.20 6.30
N MET A 591 20.49 28.86 5.23
CA MET A 591 20.70 30.29 5.03
C MET A 591 19.47 31.12 5.33
N VAL A 592 19.64 32.17 6.14
CA VAL A 592 18.60 33.16 6.42
C VAL A 592 19.06 34.52 5.88
N GLY A 593 18.83 34.74 4.58
CA GLY A 593 19.42 35.88 3.88
C GLY A 593 20.95 35.78 3.85
N ASN A 594 21.65 36.71 4.51
CA ASN A 594 23.12 36.70 4.65
C ASN A 594 23.62 36.07 5.97
N LYS A 595 22.71 35.52 6.79
CA LYS A 595 23.01 34.87 8.07
C LYS A 595 23.06 33.35 7.88
N VAL A 596 23.78 32.67 8.76
CA VAL A 596 23.92 31.20 8.75
C VAL A 596 23.24 30.62 9.98
N LEU A 597 22.29 29.72 9.77
CA LEU A 597 21.67 28.91 10.81
C LEU A 597 22.41 27.58 10.89
N MET A 598 22.86 27.20 12.08
CA MET A 598 23.60 25.97 12.34
C MET A 598 23.04 25.28 13.58
N ALA A 599 22.86 23.98 13.50
CA ALA A 599 22.28 23.19 14.58
C ALA A 599 23.30 22.26 15.26
N ALA A 600 23.08 22.04 16.56
CA ALA A 600 23.78 21.10 17.43
C ALA A 600 22.73 20.19 18.10
N PRO A 601 22.31 19.09 17.43
CA PRO A 601 21.23 18.26 17.94
C PRO A 601 21.58 17.46 19.20
N GLY A 602 22.86 17.31 19.55
CA GLY A 602 23.30 16.67 20.80
C GLY A 602 23.45 17.63 21.98
N ASP A 603 23.17 18.94 21.80
CA ASP A 603 23.31 19.92 22.88
C ASP A 603 22.29 19.65 24.01
N ASP A 604 22.79 19.66 25.25
CA ASP A 604 22.04 19.32 26.47
C ASP A 604 21.18 20.48 27.04
N ALA A 605 20.98 21.56 26.29
CA ALA A 605 20.21 22.71 26.78
C ALA A 605 18.74 22.33 27.06
N GLY A 606 18.42 22.20 28.35
CA GLY A 606 17.07 21.91 28.85
C GLY A 606 16.87 20.46 29.25
N ALA A 607 17.37 19.51 28.46
CA ALA A 607 17.44 18.08 28.74
C ALA A 607 18.58 17.43 27.92
N ASN A 608 18.99 16.21 28.29
CA ASN A 608 20.06 15.50 27.59
C ASN A 608 19.72 15.29 26.11
N ASP A 609 20.64 15.61 25.19
CA ASP A 609 20.42 15.49 23.75
C ASP A 609 19.11 16.17 23.25
N ALA A 610 18.66 17.23 23.93
CA ALA A 610 17.44 17.95 23.55
C ALA A 610 17.62 18.76 22.26
N GLY A 611 18.84 19.26 22.04
CA GLY A 611 19.30 19.95 20.84
C GLY A 611 19.03 21.46 20.80
N VAL A 612 19.90 22.18 20.09
CA VAL A 612 19.86 23.66 19.93
C VAL A 612 20.18 24.07 18.50
N ALA A 613 19.66 25.21 18.05
CA ALA A 613 20.11 25.88 16.82
C ALA A 613 20.55 27.32 17.06
N TYR A 614 21.57 27.74 16.32
CA TYR A 614 22.24 29.03 16.45
C TYR A 614 22.24 29.77 15.12
N LEU A 615 21.86 31.05 15.14
CA LEU A 615 21.92 31.94 13.99
C LEU A 615 23.09 32.90 14.16
N PHE A 616 24.00 32.92 13.19
CA PHE A 616 25.14 33.81 13.18
C PHE A 616 25.08 34.80 12.02
N ASP A 617 25.70 35.94 12.22
CA ASP A 617 26.03 36.84 11.12
C ASP A 617 27.09 36.17 10.23
N GLY A 618 26.78 35.98 8.95
CA GLY A 618 27.63 35.21 8.04
C GLY A 618 28.95 35.89 7.67
N VAL A 619 29.12 37.19 7.99
CA VAL A 619 30.35 37.94 7.69
C VAL A 619 31.23 38.07 8.93
N THR A 620 30.64 38.48 10.05
CA THR A 620 31.37 38.77 11.29
C THR A 620 31.52 37.55 12.19
N GLY A 621 30.70 36.50 11.99
CA GLY A 621 30.65 35.32 12.87
C GLY A 621 29.99 35.57 14.22
N ASN A 622 29.40 36.74 14.44
CA ASN A 622 28.73 37.05 15.70
C ASN A 622 27.45 36.21 15.84
N LEU A 623 27.25 35.62 17.02
CA LEU A 623 25.98 34.99 17.37
C LEU A 623 24.88 36.05 17.44
N LEU A 624 23.79 35.81 16.72
CA LEU A 624 22.63 36.71 16.65
C LEU A 624 21.44 36.18 17.43
N GLN A 625 21.20 34.86 17.37
CA GLN A 625 20.07 34.22 18.03
C GLN A 625 20.39 32.78 18.41
N THR A 626 19.83 32.34 19.54
CA THR A 626 19.77 30.93 19.95
C THR A 626 18.31 30.49 19.95
N PHE A 627 18.03 29.33 19.36
CA PHE A 627 16.73 28.68 19.36
C PHE A 627 16.83 27.38 20.16
N ASN A 628 16.18 27.36 21.31
CA ASN A 628 16.09 26.16 22.14
C ASN A 628 14.86 25.36 21.73
N ASN A 629 14.90 24.04 21.93
CA ASN A 629 13.74 23.19 21.80
C ASN A 629 12.59 23.68 22.72
N PRO A 630 11.41 24.05 22.18
CA PRO A 630 10.30 24.56 22.98
C PRO A 630 9.73 23.57 24.01
N THR A 631 9.92 22.27 23.79
CA THR A 631 9.40 21.17 24.62
C THR A 631 10.51 20.20 25.02
N ALA A 632 11.73 20.71 25.23
CA ALA A 632 12.93 19.94 25.52
C ALA A 632 12.70 18.70 26.41
N ALA A 633 12.84 17.53 25.80
CA ALA A 633 12.92 16.23 26.45
C ALA A 633 14.19 15.48 26.00
N GLU A 634 14.50 14.41 26.73
CA GLU A 634 15.67 13.59 26.46
C GLU A 634 15.59 12.95 25.08
N GLY A 635 16.59 13.17 24.23
CA GLY A 635 16.66 12.54 22.90
C GLY A 635 15.70 13.11 21.85
N ASP A 636 15.23 14.35 22.02
CA ASP A 636 14.40 15.02 21.00
C ASP A 636 15.21 15.35 19.72
N TYR A 637 16.53 15.56 19.87
CA TYR A 637 17.47 15.91 18.81
C TYR A 637 17.04 17.13 17.98
N PHE A 638 16.55 18.19 18.64
CA PHE A 638 16.16 19.44 17.98
C PHE A 638 17.32 20.03 17.19
N GLY A 639 17.10 20.31 15.90
CA GLY A 639 18.16 20.73 14.99
C GLY A 639 18.70 19.63 14.09
N SER A 640 18.15 18.41 14.15
CA SER A 640 18.51 17.31 13.22
C SER A 640 18.30 17.68 11.75
N SER A 641 17.35 18.57 11.47
CA SER A 641 17.17 19.20 10.16
C SER A 641 16.75 20.65 10.34
N VAL A 642 17.20 21.52 9.45
CA VAL A 642 16.85 22.95 9.43
C VAL A 642 16.54 23.43 8.02
N ALA A 643 15.56 24.32 7.89
CA ALA A 643 15.22 25.00 6.65
C ALA A 643 14.89 26.47 6.92
N ALA A 644 15.03 27.32 5.91
CA ALA A 644 14.79 28.75 6.05
C ALA A 644 14.17 29.35 4.79
N ALA A 645 13.29 30.34 4.97
CA ALA A 645 12.68 31.10 3.90
C ALA A 645 12.39 32.53 4.38
N GLY A 646 13.04 33.52 3.75
CA GLY A 646 12.95 34.91 4.21
C GLY A 646 13.48 35.05 5.65
N ASN A 647 12.63 35.54 6.57
CA ASN A 647 12.95 35.69 8.00
C ASN A 647 12.42 34.54 8.86
N LYS A 648 11.91 33.46 8.26
CA LYS A 648 11.40 32.29 8.99
C LYS A 648 12.42 31.17 8.97
N VAL A 649 12.58 30.51 10.10
CA VAL A 649 13.41 29.29 10.24
C VAL A 649 12.54 28.17 10.77
N LEU A 650 12.67 27.00 10.15
CA LEU A 650 11.98 25.78 10.54
C LEU A 650 13.04 24.80 11.04
N ILE A 651 12.85 24.28 12.25
CA ILE A 651 13.81 23.40 12.92
C ILE A 651 13.07 22.15 13.41
N ALA A 652 13.57 20.97 13.07
CA ALA A 652 12.95 19.70 13.42
C ALA A 652 13.55 19.08 14.67
N ALA A 653 12.71 18.41 15.45
CA ALA A 653 13.05 17.51 16.56
C ALA A 653 12.40 16.14 16.28
N PRO A 654 13.06 15.24 15.53
CA PRO A 654 12.46 13.97 15.11
C PRO A 654 12.24 12.99 16.25
N GLY A 655 12.90 13.18 17.39
CA GLY A 655 12.70 12.38 18.61
C GLY A 655 11.56 12.89 19.51
N ASP A 656 10.96 14.03 19.18
CA ASP A 656 9.96 14.67 20.04
C ASP A 656 8.75 13.77 20.33
N ASP A 657 8.46 13.59 21.62
CA ASP A 657 7.43 12.70 22.14
C ASP A 657 6.06 13.36 22.35
N THR A 658 5.93 14.68 22.11
CA THR A 658 4.74 15.47 22.50
C THR A 658 3.45 14.97 21.85
N ALA A 659 3.54 14.47 20.63
CA ALA A 659 2.40 13.93 19.88
C ALA A 659 2.26 12.39 19.98
N GLY A 660 3.19 11.73 20.65
CA GLY A 660 3.30 10.26 20.73
C GLY A 660 4.76 9.82 20.75
N PHE A 661 5.02 8.58 21.14
CA PHE A 661 6.37 8.02 21.26
C PHE A 661 7.19 8.17 19.97
N HIS A 662 8.25 8.98 20.04
CA HIS A 662 9.14 9.46 18.98
C HIS A 662 8.39 9.88 17.71
N ALA A 663 7.23 10.52 17.89
CA ALA A 663 6.39 10.97 16.80
C ALA A 663 7.08 12.03 15.94
N GLY A 664 7.93 12.85 16.57
CA GLY A 664 8.65 13.95 15.97
C GLY A 664 7.82 15.23 15.82
N ALA A 665 8.51 16.37 15.81
CA ALA A 665 7.93 17.69 15.66
C ALA A 665 8.80 18.62 14.81
N ALA A 666 8.21 19.69 14.29
CA ALA A 666 8.95 20.80 13.70
C ALA A 666 8.43 22.15 14.19
N TYR A 667 9.36 23.08 14.38
CA TYR A 667 9.10 24.35 15.04
C TYR A 667 9.49 25.51 14.13
N LEU A 668 8.52 26.36 13.82
CA LEU A 668 8.71 27.53 12.98
C LEU A 668 8.95 28.75 13.87
N PHE A 669 10.08 29.43 13.70
CA PHE A 669 10.45 30.63 14.43
C PHE A 669 10.61 31.84 13.52
N ASP A 670 10.44 33.02 14.09
CA ASP A 670 10.92 34.26 13.51
C ASP A 670 12.41 34.44 13.82
N ALA A 671 13.23 34.54 12.78
CA ALA A 671 14.68 34.55 12.90
C ALA A 671 15.26 35.83 13.49
N THR A 672 14.48 36.91 13.56
CA THR A 672 14.93 38.21 14.09
C THR A 672 14.59 38.35 15.57
N THR A 673 13.42 37.87 15.98
CA THR A 673 12.93 38.00 17.35
C THR A 673 13.17 36.76 18.20
N GLY A 674 13.43 35.60 17.57
CA GLY A 674 13.50 34.31 18.26
C GLY A 674 12.14 33.75 18.65
N ALA A 675 11.03 34.43 18.31
CA ALA A 675 9.70 34.01 18.73
C ALA A 675 9.26 32.74 18.00
N LEU A 676 8.76 31.76 18.75
CA LEU A 676 8.05 30.61 18.20
C LEU A 676 6.75 31.09 17.54
N LEU A 677 6.61 30.82 16.25
CA LEU A 677 5.44 31.17 15.46
C LEU A 677 4.45 30.01 15.41
N GLN A 678 4.94 28.78 15.25
CA GLN A 678 4.09 27.60 15.09
C GLN A 678 4.84 26.32 15.47
N THR A 679 4.11 25.38 16.06
CA THR A 679 4.53 23.99 16.25
C THR A 679 3.75 23.11 15.27
N LEU A 680 4.47 22.25 14.55
CA LEU A 680 3.94 21.34 13.54
C LEU A 680 4.13 19.91 14.04
N THR A 681 3.03 19.20 14.25
CA THR A 681 2.99 17.81 14.73
C THR A 681 1.94 17.01 13.97
N LEU A 682 2.08 15.67 14.01
CA LEU A 682 1.08 14.75 13.47
C LEU A 682 -0.02 14.47 14.51
N GLN A 683 -1.27 14.44 14.07
CA GLN A 683 -2.41 14.13 14.96
C GLN A 683 -2.53 12.64 15.29
N ASN A 684 -2.06 11.76 14.40
CA ASN A 684 -2.07 10.31 14.58
C ASN A 684 -0.79 9.71 13.97
N PRO A 685 0.38 9.88 14.63
CA PRO A 685 1.64 9.32 14.12
C PRO A 685 1.57 7.79 14.11
N THR A 686 1.94 7.18 12.97
CA THR A 686 1.96 5.71 12.80
C THR A 686 3.36 5.17 12.55
N GLY A 687 4.37 6.04 12.54
CA GLY A 687 5.78 5.70 12.48
C GLY A 687 6.64 6.72 13.22
N TYR A 688 7.94 6.66 12.97
CA TYR A 688 8.97 7.48 13.60
C TYR A 688 9.56 8.50 12.61
N ASN A 689 10.27 9.50 13.13
CA ASN A 689 11.10 10.44 12.34
C ASN A 689 10.35 11.50 11.51
N PHE A 690 9.17 11.98 11.94
CA PHE A 690 8.64 13.23 11.38
C PHE A 690 9.63 14.38 11.64
N GLY A 691 10.05 15.09 10.60
CA GLY A 691 11.12 16.07 10.68
C GLY A 691 12.48 15.57 10.20
N SER A 692 12.56 14.36 9.63
CA SER A 692 13.83 13.81 9.10
C SER A 692 14.43 14.62 7.96
N SER A 693 13.60 15.35 7.22
CA SER A 693 14.03 16.36 6.26
C SER A 693 13.03 17.52 6.20
N LEU A 694 13.55 18.72 5.98
CA LEU A 694 12.75 19.94 5.91
C LEU A 694 13.02 20.71 4.63
N ALA A 695 11.96 21.31 4.09
CA ALA A 695 12.09 22.37 3.10
C ALA A 695 11.05 23.46 3.37
N LEU A 696 11.41 24.72 3.10
CA LEU A 696 10.57 25.87 3.38
C LEU A 696 10.63 26.84 2.20
N ILE A 697 9.48 27.30 1.71
CA ILE A 697 9.41 28.40 0.73
C ILE A 697 8.21 29.32 1.01
N GLY A 698 8.50 30.61 1.19
CA GLY A 698 7.47 31.59 1.57
C GLY A 698 6.77 31.17 2.86
N ASN A 699 5.50 30.75 2.75
CA ASN A 699 4.69 30.26 3.87
C ASN A 699 4.41 28.76 3.85
N HIS A 700 4.97 28.00 2.90
CA HIS A 700 4.74 26.56 2.78
C HIS A 700 5.93 25.80 3.35
N ALA A 701 5.65 24.85 4.23
CA ALA A 701 6.64 23.90 4.73
C ALA A 701 6.38 22.51 4.15
N ALA A 702 7.45 21.78 3.85
CA ALA A 702 7.41 20.37 3.51
C ALA A 702 8.30 19.59 4.49
N ILE A 703 7.73 18.56 5.11
CA ILE A 703 8.35 17.83 6.22
C ILE A 703 8.34 16.34 5.91
N GLY A 704 9.53 15.74 5.81
CA GLY A 704 9.72 14.32 5.61
C GLY A 704 9.51 13.51 6.89
N ALA A 705 8.93 12.32 6.72
CA ALA A 705 8.78 11.29 7.74
C ALA A 705 9.13 9.94 7.11
N SER A 706 10.42 9.67 6.91
CA SER A 706 10.91 8.57 6.07
C SER A 706 10.62 7.16 6.59
N TYR A 707 10.19 7.03 7.84
CA TYR A 707 9.80 5.75 8.46
C TYR A 707 8.30 5.65 8.75
N GLU A 708 7.48 6.59 8.27
CA GLU A 708 6.04 6.56 8.46
C GLU A 708 5.42 5.28 7.89
N THR A 709 4.47 4.71 8.63
CA THR A 709 3.69 3.55 8.18
C THR A 709 2.52 4.04 7.32
N VAL A 710 2.60 3.87 6.01
CA VAL A 710 1.51 4.28 5.12
C VAL A 710 0.80 3.04 4.56
N GLY A 711 -0.52 2.95 4.77
CA GLY A 711 -1.34 1.84 4.27
C GLY A 711 -0.97 0.47 4.85
N GLY A 712 -0.46 0.43 6.09
CA GLY A 712 -0.05 -0.81 6.77
C GLY A 712 1.37 -1.29 6.43
N PHE A 713 2.14 -0.54 5.64
CA PHE A 713 3.52 -0.88 5.30
C PHE A 713 4.49 0.00 6.09
N TYR A 714 5.21 -0.62 7.03
CA TYR A 714 6.21 0.05 7.86
C TYR A 714 7.36 0.60 6.99
N GLY A 715 7.70 1.87 7.19
CA GLY A 715 8.78 2.59 6.49
C GLY A 715 8.61 2.78 4.97
N ALA A 716 7.35 2.90 4.52
CA ALA A 716 7.03 3.46 3.22
C ALA A 716 7.47 4.93 3.13
N GLY A 717 7.33 5.67 4.23
CA GLY A 717 7.71 7.08 4.35
C GLY A 717 6.67 8.05 3.76
N ALA A 718 6.68 9.29 4.24
CA ALA A 718 5.71 10.33 3.85
C ALA A 718 6.34 11.73 3.80
N VAL A 719 5.64 12.66 3.12
CA VAL A 719 5.92 14.11 3.20
C VAL A 719 4.64 14.87 3.54
N TYR A 720 4.70 15.70 4.56
CA TYR A 720 3.59 16.51 5.06
C TYR A 720 3.77 17.97 4.69
N LEU A 721 2.69 18.63 4.23
CA LEU A 721 2.71 20.05 3.89
C LEU A 721 1.90 20.86 4.89
N PHE A 722 2.42 22.04 5.22
CA PHE A 722 1.80 23.00 6.15
C PHE A 722 1.78 24.40 5.55
#